data_AF-R9AN37-F1
#
_entry.id   AF-R9AN37-F1
#
_cell.length_a   1.000
_cell.length_b   1.000
_cell.length_c   1.000
_cell.angle_alpha   90.00
_cell.angle_beta   90.00
_cell.angle_gamma   90.00
#
_symmetry.space_group_name_H-M   'P 1'
#
loop_
_entity.id
_entity.type
_entity.pdbx_description
1 polymer ?
#
loop_
_entity_poly.entity_id
_entity_poly.type
_entity_poly.pdbx_seq_one_letter_code
_entity_poly.pdbx_strand_id
1 'polypeptide(L)'
;MDVASLLSASLSPEQQARATASEQLEQAASQDYPSYIYTLSNELANESQQPFIRQASGLAIKNSLVARDQSRALHQSQRWLALDSTHRAQIKQIVLAALSTKAIGAAAAQVISAVAAIELPHDQWPELVPTLLNNVTDASDEAKRMTTLVAIGFVCESVPADTLAARSNEILTAVVQGARKEEPSTDVQNAAINALNNSLDFVRDNFEREGERNYIMQVVCEATQSSSTDVQIGAFKCLVKIMNIYYSKMGFYMERALFGLTVLGMQNPEEGVALQAIEFWSTVCDEEIELALEANEAAEFDEPVERESKNFAKGALPEIIPVLLKLLTQQDEDATDDEWNVSMAAGTCVSLLAQTVTDDIVQYIVPFVESNIRSTDWQGREAAVMAFGSILDGPSPALLAPLVSQALPTLIEMIRDPSIHVKDTTAWTLGRISDVLIDCIKLDIHLHELVLALVAGLQDNPRIIGNCCWSLMNLADQLQGIEDADGNIQSSPLSPYYDGILSTLMQVSDRPTNDNNSRTSSYEAISTLIAQAPQDSLQTISQVTVALLERMEQLLAMQNQLLGTDDRANWNELQSNLCSAITAVIRRLGKEIKPLADRIMTILLSLISSSGKHSTVLEDAFLAIGAITTALETDFSPYLEAFMPFLYQALKSHEEYQLCSISVGLIGDICRALGEASSPYCNNFMNVLLENLAASQLHRSVKPPILSAFGDIGMAIGGQFEPYLPVTLQVLQQAGSMMPDPNNYDLIDYVATLRESILEAYVGIVSGLKIADKSNLLLPYLPSIFNFVQICATDQEHTQAALGSAVGLLGDLADAYPRGEAKELFLQPWVADMLKSSRTRGGTESIRRTAKWAREMIKRATA
;
A
#
# COMPACT_ATOMS: atom_id res chain seq x y z
N MET A 1 -9.96 -1.97 45.85
CA MET A 1 -10.73 -1.84 44.60
C MET A 1 -11.12 -3.24 44.20
N ASP A 2 -12.40 -3.51 43.95
CA ASP A 2 -12.83 -4.81 43.43
C ASP A 2 -12.63 -4.80 41.92
N VAL A 3 -11.49 -5.29 41.45
CA VAL A 3 -11.11 -5.23 40.03
C VAL A 3 -12.06 -6.09 39.17
N ALA A 4 -12.61 -7.17 39.72
CA ALA A 4 -13.57 -8.02 39.05
C ALA A 4 -14.83 -7.27 38.61
N SER A 5 -15.42 -6.45 39.48
CA SER A 5 -16.61 -5.67 39.14
C SER A 5 -16.32 -4.59 38.10
N LEU A 6 -15.13 -3.98 38.13
CA LEU A 6 -14.71 -3.02 37.10
C LEU A 6 -14.51 -3.67 35.74
N LEU A 7 -13.85 -4.83 35.68
CA LEU A 7 -13.67 -5.59 34.44
C LEU A 7 -15.01 -6.11 33.89
N SER A 8 -15.95 -6.46 34.76
CA SER A 8 -17.31 -6.81 34.34
C SER A 8 -18.05 -5.59 33.77
N ALA A 9 -17.95 -4.43 34.43
CA ALA A 9 -18.56 -3.19 33.97
C ALA A 9 -17.96 -2.65 32.66
N SER A 10 -16.68 -2.89 32.38
CA SER A 10 -16.05 -2.52 31.10
C SER A 10 -16.56 -3.34 29.91
N LEU A 11 -17.22 -4.47 30.17
CA LEU A 11 -17.87 -5.30 29.16
C LEU A 11 -19.39 -5.05 29.07
N SER A 12 -19.91 -4.07 29.81
CA SER A 12 -21.34 -3.76 29.80
C SER A 12 -21.80 -3.26 28.42
N PRO A 13 -22.99 -3.68 27.94
CA PRO A 13 -23.60 -3.09 26.75
C PRO A 13 -24.00 -1.62 26.96
N GLU A 14 -24.10 -1.16 28.21
CA GLU A 14 -24.41 0.24 28.53
C GLU A 14 -23.15 1.12 28.39
N GLN A 15 -23.20 2.07 27.45
CA GLN A 15 -22.07 2.96 27.14
C GLN A 15 -21.54 3.71 28.36
N GLN A 16 -22.43 4.24 29.21
CA GLN A 16 -22.03 5.03 30.38
C GLN A 16 -21.27 4.17 31.40
N ALA A 17 -21.79 2.98 31.72
CA ALA A 17 -21.14 2.04 32.64
C ALA A 17 -19.75 1.63 32.13
N ARG A 18 -19.65 1.32 30.84
CA ARG A 18 -18.37 0.98 30.19
C ARG A 18 -17.37 2.12 30.20
N ALA A 19 -17.81 3.35 29.90
CA ALA A 19 -16.94 4.53 29.90
C ALA A 19 -16.40 4.82 31.31
N THR A 20 -17.26 4.80 32.33
CA THR A 20 -16.85 5.00 33.72
C THR A 20 -15.88 3.91 34.20
N ALA A 21 -16.12 2.64 33.88
CA ALA A 21 -15.22 1.55 34.24
C ALA A 21 -13.85 1.68 33.55
N SER A 22 -13.84 2.07 32.27
CA SER A 22 -12.60 2.28 31.50
C SER A 22 -11.76 3.42 32.08
N GLU A 23 -12.40 4.55 32.41
CA GLU A 23 -11.73 5.69 33.06
C GLU A 23 -11.13 5.29 34.42
N GLN A 24 -11.85 4.50 35.22
CA GLN A 24 -11.35 4.03 36.51
C GLN A 24 -10.15 3.07 36.36
N LEU A 25 -10.14 2.21 35.34
CA LEU A 25 -9.00 1.34 35.04
C LEU A 25 -7.77 2.16 34.58
N GLU A 26 -7.97 3.21 33.77
CA GLU A 26 -6.89 4.13 33.36
C GLU A 26 -6.34 4.94 34.53
N GLN A 27 -7.21 5.43 35.41
CA GLN A 27 -6.82 6.10 36.66
C GLN A 27 -6.03 5.15 37.57
N ALA A 28 -6.46 3.90 37.73
CA ALA A 28 -5.73 2.91 38.53
C ALA A 28 -4.34 2.62 37.96
N ALA A 29 -4.24 2.49 36.63
CA ALA A 29 -2.95 2.29 35.96
C ALA A 29 -2.03 3.50 36.21
N SER A 30 -2.51 4.73 36.01
CA SER A 30 -1.69 5.94 36.16
C SER A 30 -1.24 6.23 37.59
N GLN A 31 -2.06 5.88 38.60
CA GLN A 31 -1.73 6.11 40.01
C GLN A 31 -0.69 5.13 40.57
N ASP A 32 -0.85 3.82 40.32
CA ASP A 32 0.05 2.79 40.84
C ASP A 32 0.13 1.61 39.86
N TYR A 33 1.00 1.76 38.86
CA TYR A 33 1.20 0.76 37.82
C TYR A 33 1.66 -0.62 38.34
N PRO A 34 2.66 -0.74 39.23
CA PRO A 34 3.05 -2.03 39.80
C PRO A 34 1.88 -2.79 40.42
N SER A 35 1.10 -2.14 41.29
CA SER A 35 -0.04 -2.78 41.94
C SER A 35 -1.16 -3.11 40.97
N TYR A 36 -1.40 -2.24 39.97
CA TYR A 36 -2.39 -2.45 38.92
C TYR A 36 -2.12 -3.75 38.14
N ILE A 37 -0.90 -3.91 37.59
CA ILE A 37 -0.56 -5.10 36.81
C ILE A 37 -0.53 -6.36 37.67
N TYR A 38 0.00 -6.26 38.89
CA TYR A 38 0.00 -7.40 39.81
C TYR A 38 -1.43 -7.87 40.15
N THR A 39 -2.36 -6.94 40.39
CA THR A 39 -3.76 -7.29 40.67
C THR A 39 -4.42 -7.95 39.48
N LEU A 40 -4.25 -7.40 38.28
CA LEU A 40 -4.78 -8.00 37.05
C LEU A 40 -4.19 -9.40 36.79
N SER A 41 -2.90 -9.59 37.04
CA SER A 41 -2.23 -10.88 36.84
C SER A 41 -2.82 -11.96 37.76
N ASN A 42 -3.08 -11.62 39.02
CA ASN A 42 -3.76 -12.54 39.95
C ASN A 42 -5.19 -12.85 39.52
N GLU A 43 -5.93 -11.85 39.02
CA GLU A 43 -7.29 -12.06 38.53
C GLU A 43 -7.32 -12.96 37.29
N LEU A 44 -6.33 -12.83 36.40
CA LEU A 44 -6.15 -13.72 35.24
C LEU A 44 -5.91 -15.18 35.68
N ALA A 45 -5.11 -15.41 36.71
CA ALA A 45 -4.79 -16.75 37.22
C ALA A 45 -5.85 -17.34 38.18
N ASN A 46 -6.81 -16.55 38.64
CA ASN A 46 -7.80 -16.97 39.61
C ASN A 46 -8.85 -17.94 39.03
N GLU A 47 -8.73 -19.23 39.33
CA GLU A 47 -9.66 -20.27 38.85
C GLU A 47 -11.08 -20.16 39.39
N SER A 48 -11.29 -19.48 40.53
CA SER A 48 -12.63 -19.27 41.09
C SER A 48 -13.45 -18.22 40.34
N GLN A 49 -12.82 -17.47 39.44
CA GLN A 49 -13.46 -16.36 38.74
C GLN A 49 -14.07 -16.77 37.40
N GLN A 50 -15.10 -16.03 36.97
CA GLN A 50 -15.74 -16.22 35.67
C GLN A 50 -14.76 -16.03 34.50
N PRO A 51 -14.80 -16.88 33.45
CA PRO A 51 -13.80 -16.86 32.37
C PRO A 51 -13.67 -15.52 31.64
N PHE A 52 -14.78 -14.83 31.37
CA PHE A 52 -14.73 -13.55 30.65
C PHE A 52 -14.05 -12.43 31.45
N ILE A 53 -14.12 -12.46 32.80
CA ILE A 53 -13.43 -11.49 33.67
C ILE A 53 -11.92 -11.75 33.61
N ARG A 54 -11.51 -13.02 33.66
CA ARG A 54 -10.12 -13.42 33.52
C ARG A 54 -9.56 -13.00 32.15
N GLN A 55 -10.33 -13.20 31.07
CA GLN A 55 -9.96 -12.74 29.73
C GLN A 55 -9.84 -11.21 29.64
N ALA A 56 -10.80 -10.47 30.19
CA ALA A 56 -10.75 -9.01 30.26
C ALA A 56 -9.51 -8.51 31.01
N SER A 57 -9.12 -9.22 32.08
CA SER A 57 -7.90 -8.93 32.83
C SER A 57 -6.66 -9.09 31.95
N GLY A 58 -6.54 -10.21 31.22
CA GLY A 58 -5.43 -10.44 30.28
C GLY A 58 -5.35 -9.38 29.17
N LEU A 59 -6.51 -8.98 28.63
CA LEU A 59 -6.58 -7.92 27.63
C LEU A 59 -6.14 -6.55 28.20
N ALA A 60 -6.55 -6.22 29.43
CA ALA A 60 -6.13 -5.00 30.10
C ALA A 60 -4.61 -4.97 30.34
N ILE A 61 -4.00 -6.11 30.74
CA ILE A 61 -2.54 -6.23 30.85
C ILE A 61 -1.89 -6.02 29.49
N LYS A 62 -2.34 -6.70 28.43
CA LYS A 62 -1.80 -6.55 27.07
C LYS A 62 -1.83 -5.08 26.60
N ASN A 63 -2.97 -4.40 26.75
CA ASN A 63 -3.15 -3.01 26.32
C ASN A 63 -2.29 -2.01 27.12
N SER A 64 -1.76 -2.43 28.28
CA SER A 64 -0.80 -1.66 29.07
C SER A 64 0.64 -1.81 28.58
N LEU A 65 0.94 -2.86 27.82
CA LEU A 65 2.28 -3.23 27.34
C LEU A 65 2.47 -2.94 25.84
N VAL A 66 1.39 -3.00 25.04
CA VAL A 66 1.43 -2.86 23.58
C VAL A 66 0.51 -1.73 23.13
N ALA A 67 0.97 -0.96 22.13
CA ALA A 67 0.18 0.04 21.43
C ALA A 67 0.50 0.03 19.93
N ARG A 68 -0.48 0.41 19.10
CA ARG A 68 -0.27 0.61 17.65
C ARG A 68 0.58 1.85 17.36
N ASP A 69 0.44 2.88 18.20
CA ASP A 69 1.27 4.08 18.13
C ASP A 69 2.67 3.81 18.71
N GLN A 70 3.71 4.11 17.92
CA GLN A 70 5.10 3.81 18.27
C GLN A 70 5.58 4.59 19.50
N SER A 71 5.15 5.85 19.66
CA SER A 71 5.55 6.68 20.81
C SER A 71 4.97 6.14 22.11
N ARG A 72 3.70 5.74 22.07
CA ARG A 72 3.00 5.11 23.19
C ARG A 72 3.58 3.74 23.52
N ALA A 73 3.91 2.94 22.50
CA ALA A 73 4.55 1.63 22.69
C ALA A 73 5.91 1.77 23.39
N LEU A 74 6.74 2.75 23.00
CA LEU A 74 8.01 3.02 23.66
C LEU A 74 7.81 3.41 25.14
N HIS A 75 6.86 4.31 25.42
CA HIS A 75 6.55 4.72 26.79
C HIS A 75 6.04 3.54 27.65
N GLN A 76 5.19 2.68 27.10
CA GLN A 76 4.70 1.48 27.79
C GLN A 76 5.83 0.48 28.07
N SER A 77 6.72 0.24 27.10
CA SER A 77 7.90 -0.61 27.25
C SER A 77 8.83 -0.08 28.35
N GLN A 78 9.16 1.21 28.34
CA GLN A 78 9.99 1.84 29.38
C GLN A 78 9.34 1.74 30.77
N ARG A 79 8.03 1.94 30.85
CA ARG A 79 7.28 1.82 32.11
C ARG A 79 7.27 0.40 32.67
N TRP A 80 7.22 -0.62 31.81
CA TRP A 80 7.39 -2.02 32.22
C TRP A 80 8.81 -2.29 32.71
N LEU A 81 9.83 -1.90 31.94
CA LEU A 81 11.24 -2.12 32.29
C LEU A 81 11.68 -1.40 33.57
N ALA A 82 11.01 -0.29 33.91
CA ALA A 82 11.23 0.44 35.15
C ALA A 82 10.73 -0.29 36.42
N LEU A 83 9.93 -1.36 36.28
CA LEU A 83 9.49 -2.17 37.41
C LEU A 83 10.65 -2.97 38.02
N ASP A 84 10.59 -3.16 39.34
CA ASP A 84 11.55 -4.00 40.06
C ASP A 84 11.58 -5.43 39.51
N SER A 85 12.79 -5.98 39.40
CA SER A 85 13.02 -7.32 38.83
C SER A 85 12.25 -8.44 39.56
N THR A 86 12.06 -8.32 40.88
CA THR A 86 11.32 -9.31 41.68
C THR A 86 9.83 -9.26 41.36
N HIS A 87 9.26 -8.06 41.22
CA HIS A 87 7.86 -7.88 40.85
C HIS A 87 7.58 -8.40 39.44
N ARG A 88 8.47 -8.11 38.49
CA ARG A 88 8.36 -8.65 37.12
C ARG A 88 8.44 -10.17 37.13
N ALA A 89 9.38 -10.77 37.88
CA ALA A 89 9.49 -12.23 37.99
C ALA A 89 8.20 -12.88 38.54
N GLN A 90 7.56 -12.27 39.55
CA GLN A 90 6.29 -12.75 40.10
C GLN A 90 5.16 -12.69 39.07
N ILE A 91 5.00 -11.56 38.38
CA ILE A 91 4.00 -11.40 37.32
C ILE A 91 4.19 -12.46 36.23
N LYS A 92 5.44 -12.63 35.77
CA LYS A 92 5.79 -13.64 34.76
C LYS A 92 5.40 -15.05 35.17
N GLN A 93 5.66 -15.44 36.43
CA GLN A 93 5.27 -16.75 36.96
C GLN A 93 3.74 -16.93 37.03
N ILE A 94 3.00 -15.91 37.46
CA ILE A 94 1.54 -15.95 37.55
C ILE A 94 0.91 -16.15 36.16
N VAL A 95 1.38 -15.38 35.17
CA VAL A 95 0.87 -15.48 33.79
C VAL A 95 1.21 -16.84 33.17
N LEU A 96 2.43 -17.37 33.40
CA LEU A 96 2.81 -18.70 32.93
C LEU A 96 1.95 -19.81 33.56
N ALA A 97 1.57 -19.69 34.83
CA ALA A 97 0.69 -20.65 35.49
C ALA A 97 -0.73 -20.64 34.90
N ALA A 98 -1.21 -19.49 34.40
CA ALA A 98 -2.53 -19.36 33.79
C ALA A 98 -2.68 -20.10 32.46
N LEU A 99 -1.59 -20.58 31.84
CA LEU A 99 -1.64 -21.37 30.61
C LEU A 99 -2.38 -22.71 30.78
N SER A 100 -2.43 -23.30 31.97
CA SER A 100 -3.06 -24.62 32.18
C SER A 100 -4.59 -24.61 31.97
N THR A 101 -5.23 -23.46 31.77
CA THR A 101 -6.68 -23.36 31.52
C THR A 101 -6.98 -23.03 30.05
N LYS A 102 -7.60 -23.95 29.29
CA LYS A 102 -7.97 -23.77 27.87
C LYS A 102 -8.72 -22.46 27.57
N ALA A 103 -9.76 -22.13 28.35
CA ALA A 103 -10.58 -20.94 28.12
C ALA A 103 -9.83 -19.60 28.30
N ILE A 104 -8.74 -19.61 29.06
CA ILE A 104 -7.97 -18.40 29.42
C ILE A 104 -6.60 -18.37 28.74
N GLY A 105 -6.14 -19.52 28.25
CA GLY A 105 -4.80 -19.68 27.71
C GLY A 105 -4.47 -18.72 26.57
N ALA A 106 -5.43 -18.37 25.71
CA ALA A 106 -5.21 -17.35 24.67
C ALA A 106 -4.91 -15.96 25.25
N ALA A 107 -5.63 -15.54 26.31
CA ALA A 107 -5.38 -14.26 26.98
C ALA A 107 -4.02 -14.27 27.69
N ALA A 108 -3.68 -15.36 28.38
CA ALA A 108 -2.37 -15.53 29.01
C ALA A 108 -1.23 -15.54 27.97
N ALA A 109 -1.42 -16.24 26.84
CA ALA A 109 -0.49 -16.30 25.72
C ALA A 109 -0.21 -14.91 25.13
N GLN A 110 -1.23 -14.08 24.95
CA GLN A 110 -1.05 -12.70 24.49
C GLN A 110 -0.27 -11.83 25.49
N VAL A 111 -0.48 -12.02 26.79
CA VAL A 111 0.31 -11.31 27.81
C VAL A 111 1.77 -11.79 27.79
N ILE A 112 2.01 -13.10 27.66
CA ILE A 112 3.38 -13.66 27.55
C ILE A 112 4.09 -13.06 26.34
N SER A 113 3.45 -13.04 25.18
CA SER A 113 3.98 -12.44 23.95
C SER A 113 4.28 -10.95 24.14
N ALA A 114 3.36 -10.18 24.72
CA ALA A 114 3.58 -8.75 24.98
C ALA A 114 4.77 -8.48 25.92
N VAL A 115 4.95 -9.27 26.97
CA VAL A 115 6.11 -9.16 27.87
C VAL A 115 7.39 -9.65 27.17
N ALA A 116 7.31 -10.72 26.37
CA ALA A 116 8.45 -11.26 25.63
C ALA A 116 8.98 -10.26 24.59
N ALA A 117 8.11 -9.55 23.89
CA ALA A 117 8.48 -8.49 22.94
C ALA A 117 9.25 -7.33 23.60
N ILE A 118 9.04 -7.10 24.89
CA ILE A 118 9.77 -6.09 25.66
C ILE A 118 11.08 -6.66 26.23
N GLU A 119 11.03 -7.84 26.87
CA GLU A 119 12.15 -8.35 27.67
C GLU A 119 13.18 -9.19 26.91
N LEU A 120 12.79 -9.94 25.88
CA LEU A 120 13.73 -10.78 25.13
C LEU A 120 14.80 -9.97 24.38
N PRO A 121 14.49 -8.84 23.72
CA PRO A 121 15.52 -8.01 23.09
C PRO A 121 16.55 -7.42 24.06
N HIS A 122 16.25 -7.44 25.37
CA HIS A 122 17.12 -6.94 26.43
C HIS A 122 17.71 -8.08 27.30
N ASP A 123 17.54 -9.35 26.90
CA ASP A 123 17.98 -10.55 27.64
C ASP A 123 17.42 -10.66 29.08
N GLN A 124 16.22 -10.14 29.35
CA GLN A 124 15.63 -10.08 30.71
C GLN A 124 14.69 -11.23 31.07
N TRP A 125 14.44 -12.16 30.14
CA TRP A 125 13.61 -13.36 30.37
C TRP A 125 14.18 -14.65 29.76
N PRO A 126 15.38 -15.08 30.18
CA PRO A 126 16.04 -16.24 29.59
C PRO A 126 15.32 -17.58 29.87
N GLU A 127 14.48 -17.65 30.90
CA GLU A 127 13.77 -18.89 31.27
C GLU A 127 12.51 -19.16 30.42
N LEU A 128 12.07 -18.20 29.60
CA LEU A 128 10.81 -18.32 28.86
C LEU A 128 10.82 -19.52 27.91
N VAL A 129 11.74 -19.55 26.94
CA VAL A 129 11.78 -20.61 25.92
C VAL A 129 11.95 -22.00 26.53
N PRO A 130 12.88 -22.24 27.49
CA PRO A 130 12.99 -23.52 28.16
C PRO A 130 11.71 -23.93 28.90
N THR A 131 10.99 -22.98 29.51
CA THR A 131 9.73 -23.27 30.21
C THR A 131 8.62 -23.66 29.25
N LEU A 132 8.50 -22.96 28.11
CA LEU A 132 7.52 -23.29 27.07
C LEU A 132 7.82 -24.66 26.46
N LEU A 133 9.09 -24.97 26.16
CA LEU A 133 9.49 -26.29 25.66
C LEU A 133 9.11 -27.40 26.64
N ASN A 134 9.45 -27.24 27.93
CA ASN A 134 9.10 -28.23 28.95
C ASN A 134 7.59 -28.48 29.03
N ASN A 135 6.78 -27.42 28.98
CA ASN A 135 5.32 -27.52 29.00
C ASN A 135 4.76 -28.29 27.80
N VAL A 136 5.35 -28.15 26.61
CA VAL A 136 4.91 -28.90 25.41
C VAL A 136 5.34 -30.36 25.48
N THR A 137 6.53 -30.64 26.03
CA THR A 137 7.03 -32.02 26.17
C THR A 137 6.31 -32.83 27.25
N ASP A 138 5.64 -32.16 28.19
CA ASP A 138 4.90 -32.81 29.26
C ASP A 138 3.57 -33.38 28.74
N ALA A 139 3.50 -34.70 28.64
CA ALA A 139 2.32 -35.42 28.16
C ALA A 139 1.12 -35.36 29.14
N SER A 140 1.29 -34.86 30.36
CA SER A 140 0.28 -34.95 31.42
C SER A 140 -0.93 -34.02 31.24
N ASP A 141 -0.77 -32.87 30.59
CA ASP A 141 -1.81 -31.83 30.48
C ASP A 141 -1.98 -31.33 29.03
N GLU A 142 -3.03 -31.82 28.36
CA GLU A 142 -3.39 -31.43 26.99
C GLU A 142 -3.67 -29.93 26.85
N ALA A 143 -4.42 -29.36 27.80
CA ALA A 143 -4.81 -27.95 27.74
C ALA A 143 -3.57 -27.06 27.85
N LYS A 144 -2.65 -27.40 28.75
CA LYS A 144 -1.39 -26.69 28.92
C LYS A 144 -0.48 -26.81 27.69
N ARG A 145 -0.40 -27.98 27.03
CA ARG A 145 0.34 -28.13 25.76
C ARG A 145 -0.22 -27.21 24.68
N MET A 146 -1.54 -27.27 24.46
CA MET A 146 -2.23 -26.49 23.43
C MET A 146 -2.02 -24.97 23.63
N THR A 147 -2.28 -24.45 24.83
CA THR A 147 -2.16 -23.01 25.14
C THR A 147 -0.70 -22.54 25.12
N THR A 148 0.24 -23.40 25.48
CA THR A 148 1.68 -23.11 25.37
C THR A 148 2.08 -22.96 23.92
N LEU A 149 1.59 -23.81 23.00
CA LEU A 149 1.85 -23.68 21.57
C LEU A 149 1.25 -22.38 21.01
N VAL A 150 0.04 -21.99 21.44
CA VAL A 150 -0.52 -20.67 21.11
C VAL A 150 0.38 -19.53 21.60
N ALA A 151 0.93 -19.63 22.82
CA ALA A 151 1.89 -18.65 23.34
C ALA A 151 3.18 -18.60 22.51
N ILE A 152 3.71 -19.75 22.10
CA ILE A 152 4.86 -19.81 21.19
C ILE A 152 4.50 -19.10 19.88
N GLY A 153 3.34 -19.37 19.28
CA GLY A 153 2.90 -18.72 18.04
C GLY A 153 2.84 -17.19 18.14
N PHE A 154 2.27 -16.64 19.22
CA PHE A 154 2.25 -15.18 19.42
C PHE A 154 3.64 -14.60 19.72
N VAL A 155 4.48 -15.32 20.46
CA VAL A 155 5.88 -14.91 20.69
C VAL A 155 6.63 -14.83 19.35
N CYS A 156 6.46 -15.83 18.48
CA CYS A 156 7.08 -15.87 17.16
C CYS A 156 6.62 -14.70 16.26
N GLU A 157 5.36 -14.30 16.37
CA GLU A 157 4.78 -13.19 15.60
C GLU A 157 5.22 -11.80 16.13
N SER A 158 5.29 -11.65 17.45
CA SER A 158 5.50 -10.35 18.11
C SER A 158 6.96 -9.96 18.35
N VAL A 159 7.86 -10.94 18.46
CA VAL A 159 9.26 -10.71 18.83
C VAL A 159 10.10 -10.67 17.55
N PRO A 160 11.06 -9.74 17.40
CA PRO A 160 11.94 -9.70 16.25
C PRO A 160 12.67 -11.03 16.00
N ALA A 161 12.64 -11.49 14.75
CA ALA A 161 13.26 -12.73 14.28
C ALA A 161 14.69 -12.95 14.79
N ASP A 162 15.53 -11.91 14.73
CA ASP A 162 16.93 -11.95 15.14
C ASP A 162 17.12 -12.29 16.62
N THR A 163 16.17 -11.87 17.47
CA THR A 163 16.20 -12.18 18.91
C THR A 163 15.90 -13.66 19.16
N LEU A 164 15.02 -14.26 18.34
CA LEU A 164 14.61 -15.66 18.48
C LEU A 164 15.53 -16.64 17.75
N ALA A 165 16.31 -16.18 16.77
CA ALA A 165 17.19 -17.03 15.95
C ALA A 165 18.12 -17.93 16.78
N ALA A 166 18.68 -17.41 17.88
CA ALA A 166 19.55 -18.17 18.79
C ALA A 166 18.84 -19.32 19.54
N ARG A 167 17.51 -19.28 19.61
CA ARG A 167 16.64 -20.25 20.30
C ARG A 167 15.72 -21.03 19.35
N SER A 168 15.92 -20.86 18.04
CA SER A 168 15.14 -21.50 16.97
C SER A 168 15.00 -23.02 17.13
N ASN A 169 16.08 -23.72 17.47
CA ASN A 169 16.06 -25.18 17.68
C ASN A 169 15.10 -25.63 18.79
N GLU A 170 15.06 -24.90 19.91
CA GLU A 170 14.20 -25.22 21.06
C GLU A 170 12.73 -25.00 20.69
N ILE A 171 12.45 -23.89 20.01
CA ILE A 171 11.11 -23.53 19.52
C ILE A 171 10.63 -24.55 18.48
N LEU A 172 11.45 -24.86 17.49
CA LEU A 172 11.15 -25.85 16.45
C LEU A 172 10.89 -27.24 17.04
N THR A 173 11.69 -27.66 18.02
CA THR A 173 11.48 -28.95 18.69
C THR A 173 10.09 -29.01 19.32
N ALA A 174 9.65 -27.93 20.00
CA ALA A 174 8.32 -27.86 20.61
C ALA A 174 7.20 -27.90 19.55
N VAL A 175 7.25 -27.04 18.54
CA VAL A 175 6.18 -26.95 17.54
C VAL A 175 6.11 -28.19 16.66
N VAL A 176 7.25 -28.73 16.21
CA VAL A 176 7.27 -29.94 15.38
C VAL A 176 6.87 -31.17 16.19
N GLN A 177 7.12 -31.22 17.50
CA GLN A 177 6.62 -32.29 18.37
C GLN A 177 5.09 -32.26 18.51
N GLY A 178 4.49 -31.07 18.70
CA GLY A 178 3.05 -30.93 18.79
C GLY A 178 2.32 -31.18 17.45
N ALA A 179 2.99 -30.96 16.32
CA ALA A 179 2.41 -31.08 14.99
C ALA A 179 2.38 -32.51 14.41
N ARG A 180 3.06 -33.47 15.04
CA ARG A 180 3.22 -34.83 14.50
C ARG A 180 1.89 -35.57 14.41
N LYS A 181 1.83 -36.53 13.50
CA LYS A 181 0.69 -37.43 13.34
C LYS A 181 0.40 -38.28 14.59
N GLU A 182 1.42 -38.56 15.40
CA GLU A 182 1.25 -39.32 16.65
C GLU A 182 0.61 -38.51 17.80
N GLU A 183 0.48 -37.18 17.70
CA GLU A 183 -0.20 -36.39 18.72
C GLU A 183 -1.69 -36.75 18.74
N PRO A 184 -2.24 -37.20 19.89
CA PRO A 184 -3.64 -37.64 19.97
C PRO A 184 -4.65 -36.50 19.85
N SER A 185 -4.30 -35.27 20.22
CA SER A 185 -5.20 -34.12 20.22
C SER A 185 -5.05 -33.28 18.95
N THR A 186 -6.12 -33.19 18.16
CA THR A 186 -6.18 -32.33 16.98
C THR A 186 -6.08 -30.85 17.33
N ASP A 187 -6.50 -30.46 18.54
CA ASP A 187 -6.40 -29.07 19.01
C ASP A 187 -4.94 -28.69 19.29
N VAL A 188 -4.19 -29.60 19.91
CA VAL A 188 -2.73 -29.44 20.10
C VAL A 188 -2.03 -29.40 18.75
N GLN A 189 -2.40 -30.30 17.83
CA GLN A 189 -1.83 -30.35 16.49
C GLN A 189 -2.09 -29.03 15.71
N ASN A 190 -3.32 -28.51 15.75
CA ASN A 190 -3.66 -27.26 15.11
C ASN A 190 -2.90 -26.07 15.72
N ALA A 191 -2.83 -25.98 17.06
CA ALA A 191 -2.05 -24.95 17.73
C ALA A 191 -0.55 -25.02 17.36
N ALA A 192 0.00 -26.23 17.24
CA ALA A 192 1.38 -26.45 16.84
C ALA A 192 1.67 -26.04 15.40
N ILE A 193 0.78 -26.38 14.47
CA ILE A 193 0.91 -26.00 13.05
C ILE A 193 0.81 -24.48 12.87
N ASN A 194 -0.12 -23.81 13.56
CA ASN A 194 -0.19 -22.35 13.52
C ASN A 194 1.06 -21.70 14.14
N ALA A 195 1.59 -22.26 15.23
CA ALA A 195 2.84 -21.79 15.82
C ALA A 195 4.04 -22.02 14.89
N LEU A 196 4.07 -23.16 14.18
CA LEU A 196 5.09 -23.45 13.16
C LEU A 196 5.03 -22.39 12.05
N ASN A 197 3.85 -22.07 11.52
CA ASN A 197 3.68 -21.03 10.50
C ASN A 197 4.26 -19.68 10.93
N ASN A 198 4.02 -19.27 12.17
CA ASN A 198 4.57 -18.02 12.71
C ASN A 198 6.08 -18.08 12.95
N SER A 199 6.66 -19.28 13.11
CA SER A 199 8.10 -19.45 13.35
C SER A 199 8.95 -19.49 12.07
N LEU A 200 8.33 -19.64 10.89
CA LEU A 200 9.03 -19.84 9.62
C LEU A 200 9.98 -18.68 9.25
N ASP A 201 9.76 -17.46 9.73
CA ASP A 201 10.56 -16.30 9.33
C ASP A 201 12.01 -16.35 9.86
N PHE A 202 12.24 -17.00 11.01
CA PHE A 202 13.54 -17.00 11.71
C PHE A 202 14.21 -18.38 11.80
N VAL A 203 13.66 -19.41 11.16
CA VAL A 203 14.23 -20.77 11.14
C VAL A 203 15.07 -21.05 9.87
N ARG A 204 15.61 -19.99 9.26
CA ARG A 204 16.40 -20.06 8.01
C ARG A 204 17.58 -21.02 8.14
N ASP A 205 18.33 -20.93 9.24
CA ASP A 205 19.46 -21.83 9.54
C ASP A 205 19.04 -23.30 9.62
N ASN A 206 17.83 -23.58 10.09
CA ASN A 206 17.29 -24.94 10.15
C ASN A 206 16.93 -25.47 8.77
N PHE A 207 16.36 -24.62 7.92
CA PHE A 207 16.05 -24.96 6.53
C PHE A 207 17.30 -25.17 5.67
N GLU A 208 18.43 -24.54 6.01
CA GLU A 208 19.73 -24.82 5.39
C GLU A 208 20.24 -26.24 5.70
N ARG A 209 19.90 -26.79 6.88
CA ARG A 209 20.28 -28.15 7.28
C ARG A 209 19.29 -29.16 6.71
N GLU A 210 19.73 -29.93 5.72
CA GLU A 210 18.88 -30.90 4.99
C GLU A 210 18.10 -31.85 5.90
N GLY A 211 18.71 -32.36 6.98
CA GLY A 211 18.03 -33.27 7.92
C GLY A 211 16.87 -32.61 8.66
N GLU A 212 17.04 -31.38 9.13
CA GLU A 212 16.01 -30.62 9.83
C GLU A 212 14.91 -30.17 8.86
N ARG A 213 15.31 -29.68 7.67
CA ARG A 213 14.38 -29.35 6.57
C ARG A 213 13.50 -30.54 6.18
N ASN A 214 14.10 -31.71 5.94
CA ASN A 214 13.36 -32.93 5.61
C ASN A 214 12.33 -33.28 6.69
N TYR A 215 12.69 -33.10 7.96
CA TYR A 215 11.83 -33.41 9.08
C TYR A 215 10.64 -32.44 9.18
N ILE A 216 10.88 -31.14 9.02
CA ILE A 216 9.82 -30.12 8.98
C ILE A 216 8.87 -30.42 7.81
N MET A 217 9.42 -30.62 6.61
CA MET A 217 8.62 -30.91 5.42
C MET A 217 7.79 -32.18 5.56
N GLN A 218 8.35 -33.24 6.17
CA GLN A 218 7.60 -34.46 6.45
C GLN A 218 6.40 -34.19 7.35
N VAL A 219 6.60 -33.50 8.48
CA VAL A 219 5.53 -33.23 9.44
C VAL A 219 4.43 -32.35 8.84
N VAL A 220 4.80 -31.30 8.09
CA VAL A 220 3.83 -30.43 7.42
C VAL A 220 3.06 -31.21 6.35
N CYS A 221 3.74 -32.00 5.51
CA CYS A 221 3.09 -32.81 4.48
C CYS A 221 2.14 -33.86 5.09
N GLU A 222 2.52 -34.53 6.18
CA GLU A 222 1.64 -35.45 6.89
C GLU A 222 0.42 -34.75 7.50
N ALA A 223 0.59 -33.52 8.01
CA ALA A 223 -0.51 -32.72 8.56
C ALA A 223 -1.54 -32.30 7.50
N THR A 224 -1.14 -32.09 6.23
CA THR A 224 -2.09 -31.86 5.12
C THR A 224 -3.04 -33.02 4.87
N GLN A 225 -2.71 -34.22 5.35
CA GLN A 225 -3.52 -35.43 5.25
C GLN A 225 -4.25 -35.78 6.56
N SER A 226 -4.27 -34.86 7.54
CA SER A 226 -4.97 -35.05 8.80
C SER A 226 -6.47 -35.25 8.59
N SER A 227 -7.15 -35.95 9.51
CA SER A 227 -8.61 -36.05 9.48
C SER A 227 -9.33 -34.77 9.92
N SER A 228 -8.59 -33.82 10.51
CA SER A 228 -9.13 -32.52 10.94
C SER A 228 -8.92 -31.46 9.88
N THR A 229 -10.00 -30.83 9.42
CA THR A 229 -9.97 -29.75 8.43
C THR A 229 -9.12 -28.56 8.91
N ASP A 230 -9.21 -28.18 10.18
CA ASP A 230 -8.43 -27.06 10.73
C ASP A 230 -6.92 -27.31 10.63
N VAL A 231 -6.49 -28.55 10.88
CA VAL A 231 -5.08 -28.95 10.75
C VAL A 231 -4.65 -28.93 9.28
N GLN A 232 -5.52 -29.40 8.36
CA GLN A 232 -5.23 -29.34 6.92
C GLN A 232 -5.03 -27.89 6.47
N ILE A 233 -5.95 -26.99 6.82
CA ILE A 233 -5.88 -25.56 6.46
C ILE A 233 -4.58 -24.94 7.00
N GLY A 234 -4.26 -25.17 8.28
CA GLY A 234 -3.02 -24.67 8.88
C GLY A 234 -1.76 -25.24 8.20
N ALA A 235 -1.79 -26.51 7.79
CA ALA A 235 -0.67 -27.15 7.14
C ALA A 235 -0.46 -26.63 5.70
N PHE A 236 -1.53 -26.40 4.94
CA PHE A 236 -1.42 -25.75 3.63
C PHE A 236 -0.94 -24.30 3.75
N LYS A 237 -1.38 -23.54 4.77
CA LYS A 237 -0.82 -22.22 5.09
C LYS A 237 0.70 -22.28 5.34
N CYS A 238 1.16 -23.29 6.08
CA CYS A 238 2.60 -23.51 6.25
C CYS A 238 3.28 -23.80 4.91
N LEU A 239 2.70 -24.61 4.03
CA LEU A 239 3.28 -24.89 2.71
C LEU A 239 3.38 -23.63 1.84
N VAL A 240 2.35 -22.78 1.83
CA VAL A 240 2.34 -21.47 1.16
C VAL A 240 3.52 -20.64 1.65
N LYS A 241 3.64 -20.44 2.97
CA LYS A 241 4.72 -19.63 3.56
C LYS A 241 6.11 -20.26 3.36
N ILE A 242 6.23 -21.58 3.41
CA ILE A 242 7.47 -22.28 3.09
C ILE A 242 7.87 -22.05 1.64
N MET A 243 6.91 -22.06 0.70
CA MET A 243 7.20 -21.82 -0.70
C MET A 243 7.72 -20.40 -0.92
N ASN A 244 7.05 -19.39 -0.35
CA ASN A 244 7.46 -17.99 -0.43
C ASN A 244 8.88 -17.77 0.14
N ILE A 245 9.16 -18.27 1.35
CA ILE A 245 10.46 -17.98 2.01
C ILE A 245 11.60 -18.86 1.47
N TYR A 246 11.31 -20.11 1.09
CA TYR A 246 12.31 -21.14 0.83
C TYR A 246 12.22 -21.79 -0.56
N TYR A 247 11.66 -21.07 -1.55
CA TYR A 247 11.49 -21.52 -2.94
C TYR A 247 12.69 -22.31 -3.49
N SER A 248 13.91 -21.77 -3.33
CA SER A 248 15.15 -22.36 -3.86
C SER A 248 15.45 -23.79 -3.36
N LYS A 249 14.88 -24.20 -2.22
CA LYS A 249 15.08 -25.52 -1.61
C LYS A 249 13.96 -26.51 -1.96
N MET A 250 12.91 -26.08 -2.66
CA MET A 250 11.67 -26.86 -2.80
C MET A 250 11.70 -27.93 -3.89
N GLY A 251 12.67 -27.91 -4.81
CA GLY A 251 12.67 -28.81 -5.98
C GLY A 251 12.49 -30.29 -5.66
N PHE A 252 13.21 -30.81 -4.66
CA PHE A 252 13.08 -32.21 -4.24
C PHE A 252 11.69 -32.57 -3.68
N TYR A 253 11.09 -31.67 -2.89
CA TYR A 253 9.79 -31.89 -2.27
C TYR A 253 8.65 -31.70 -3.26
N MET A 254 8.83 -30.80 -4.24
CA MET A 254 7.88 -30.56 -5.33
C MET A 254 7.59 -31.83 -6.10
N GLU A 255 8.63 -32.50 -6.59
CA GLU A 255 8.50 -33.75 -7.35
C GLU A 255 7.94 -34.92 -6.53
N ARG A 256 8.25 -34.96 -5.23
CA ARG A 256 7.94 -36.13 -4.39
C ARG A 256 6.59 -36.07 -3.69
N ALA A 257 6.13 -34.89 -3.31
CA ALA A 257 4.96 -34.75 -2.45
C ALA A 257 4.13 -33.51 -2.77
N LEU A 258 4.73 -32.31 -2.81
CA LEU A 258 3.97 -31.06 -2.80
C LEU A 258 3.03 -30.95 -4.00
N PHE A 259 3.51 -31.30 -5.19
CA PHE A 259 2.69 -31.29 -6.41
C PHE A 259 1.40 -32.13 -6.26
N GLY A 260 1.53 -33.37 -5.81
CA GLY A 260 0.37 -34.25 -5.63
C GLY A 260 -0.57 -33.78 -4.51
N LEU A 261 -0.01 -33.30 -3.40
CA LEU A 261 -0.78 -32.80 -2.26
C LEU A 261 -1.59 -31.55 -2.61
N THR A 262 -1.00 -30.60 -3.34
CA THR A 262 -1.66 -29.33 -3.67
C THR A 262 -2.69 -29.52 -4.76
N VAL A 263 -2.44 -30.34 -5.79
CA VAL A 263 -3.46 -30.69 -6.80
C VAL A 263 -4.66 -31.38 -6.16
N LEU A 264 -4.45 -32.30 -5.22
CA LEU A 264 -5.54 -32.92 -4.47
C LEU A 264 -6.24 -31.92 -3.53
N GLY A 265 -5.47 -31.02 -2.90
CA GLY A 265 -5.98 -29.95 -2.06
C GLY A 265 -6.93 -29.02 -2.81
N MET A 266 -6.60 -28.64 -4.05
CA MET A 266 -7.46 -27.79 -4.91
C MET A 266 -8.81 -28.45 -5.23
N GLN A 267 -8.88 -29.78 -5.22
CA GLN A 267 -10.11 -30.55 -5.46
C GLN A 267 -10.84 -30.94 -4.18
N ASN A 268 -10.38 -30.46 -3.02
CA ASN A 268 -10.99 -30.79 -1.74
C ASN A 268 -12.38 -30.15 -1.63
N PRO A 269 -13.40 -30.89 -1.16
CA PRO A 269 -14.74 -30.32 -0.93
C PRO A 269 -14.78 -29.23 0.15
N GLU A 270 -13.83 -29.23 1.07
CA GLU A 270 -13.70 -28.17 2.07
C GLU A 270 -13.03 -26.95 1.44
N GLU A 271 -13.81 -25.89 1.22
CA GLU A 271 -13.38 -24.65 0.57
C GLU A 271 -12.13 -24.04 1.20
N GLY A 272 -12.03 -24.03 2.54
CA GLY A 272 -10.85 -23.51 3.23
C GLY A 272 -9.55 -24.23 2.87
N VAL A 273 -9.61 -25.52 2.51
CA VAL A 273 -8.45 -26.30 2.05
C VAL A 273 -8.15 -26.01 0.58
N ALA A 274 -9.19 -25.97 -0.26
CA ALA A 274 -9.06 -25.65 -1.68
C ALA A 274 -8.43 -24.26 -1.88
N LEU A 275 -8.90 -23.25 -1.14
CA LEU A 275 -8.36 -21.89 -1.16
C LEU A 275 -6.86 -21.86 -0.87
N GLN A 276 -6.39 -22.57 0.17
CA GLN A 276 -4.97 -22.58 0.51
C GLN A 276 -4.11 -23.37 -0.50
N ALA A 277 -4.69 -24.37 -1.14
CA ALA A 277 -4.01 -25.12 -2.20
C ALA A 277 -3.91 -24.33 -3.52
N ILE A 278 -4.92 -23.52 -3.84
CA ILE A 278 -4.87 -22.56 -4.94
C ILE A 278 -3.84 -21.46 -4.62
N GLU A 279 -3.88 -20.92 -3.40
CA GLU A 279 -2.93 -19.92 -2.90
C GLU A 279 -1.48 -20.39 -3.04
N PHE A 280 -1.20 -21.66 -2.75
CA PHE A 280 0.14 -22.22 -2.95
C PHE A 280 0.64 -22.05 -4.38
N TRP A 281 -0.22 -22.27 -5.39
CA TRP A 281 0.16 -22.08 -6.79
C TRP A 281 0.22 -20.61 -7.19
N SER A 282 -0.64 -19.75 -6.63
CA SER A 282 -0.51 -18.29 -6.77
C SER A 282 0.85 -17.83 -6.25
N THR A 283 1.26 -18.25 -5.06
CA THR A 283 2.58 -17.94 -4.49
C THR A 283 3.73 -18.48 -5.34
N VAL A 284 3.63 -19.69 -5.90
CA VAL A 284 4.65 -20.19 -6.85
C VAL A 284 4.78 -19.26 -8.06
N CYS A 285 3.65 -18.74 -8.57
CA CYS A 285 3.66 -17.81 -9.69
C CYS A 285 4.28 -16.47 -9.31
N ASP A 286 3.90 -15.88 -8.16
CA ASP A 286 4.47 -14.61 -7.69
C ASP A 286 5.99 -14.69 -7.56
N GLU A 287 6.51 -15.74 -6.90
CA GLU A 287 7.96 -15.97 -6.79
C GLU A 287 8.64 -16.14 -8.15
N GLU A 288 8.01 -16.87 -9.08
CA GLU A 288 8.58 -17.09 -10.41
C GLU A 288 8.53 -15.84 -11.30
N ILE A 289 7.53 -14.97 -11.13
CA ILE A 289 7.44 -13.66 -11.78
C ILE A 289 8.54 -12.75 -11.26
N GLU A 290 8.72 -12.64 -9.94
CA GLU A 290 9.81 -11.85 -9.35
C GLU A 290 11.19 -12.33 -9.83
N LEU A 291 11.44 -13.65 -9.81
CA LEU A 291 12.69 -14.22 -10.31
C LEU A 291 12.90 -13.98 -11.81
N ALA A 292 11.82 -13.92 -12.61
CA ALA A 292 11.91 -13.59 -14.03
C ALA A 292 12.25 -12.11 -14.24
N LEU A 293 11.70 -11.20 -13.43
CA LEU A 293 12.05 -9.78 -13.44
C LEU A 293 13.52 -9.58 -13.06
N GLU A 294 13.99 -10.20 -11.97
CA GLU A 294 15.41 -10.15 -11.57
C GLU A 294 16.35 -10.69 -12.66
N ALA A 295 15.97 -11.79 -13.32
CA ALA A 295 16.76 -12.36 -14.40
C ALA A 295 16.80 -11.44 -15.64
N ASN A 296 15.69 -10.77 -15.95
CA ASN A 296 15.61 -9.79 -17.05
C ASN A 296 16.46 -8.55 -16.75
N GLU A 297 16.42 -8.04 -15.53
CA GLU A 297 17.26 -6.92 -15.09
C GLU A 297 18.75 -7.30 -15.15
N ALA A 298 19.13 -8.46 -14.60
CA ALA A 298 20.49 -8.95 -14.67
C ALA A 298 20.97 -9.10 -16.12
N ALA A 299 20.12 -9.60 -17.02
CA ALA A 299 20.42 -9.71 -18.44
C ALA A 299 20.56 -8.34 -19.15
N GLU A 300 19.74 -7.34 -18.80
CA GLU A 300 19.84 -5.98 -19.33
C GLU A 300 21.18 -5.33 -18.94
N PHE A 301 21.69 -5.65 -17.75
CA PHE A 301 22.94 -5.10 -17.21
C PHE A 301 24.19 -6.00 -17.40
N ASP A 302 24.07 -7.15 -18.08
CA ASP A 302 25.14 -8.15 -18.28
C ASP A 302 25.74 -8.66 -16.96
N GLU A 303 24.88 -8.83 -15.95
CA GLU A 303 25.20 -9.33 -14.61
C GLU A 303 24.78 -10.80 -14.45
N PRO A 304 25.45 -11.57 -13.56
CA PRO A 304 25.05 -12.94 -13.29
C PRO A 304 23.73 -12.99 -12.51
N VAL A 305 22.81 -13.85 -12.95
CA VAL A 305 21.56 -14.12 -12.21
C VAL A 305 21.89 -14.76 -10.86
N GLU A 306 21.52 -14.11 -9.77
CA GLU A 306 21.80 -14.62 -8.41
C GLU A 306 20.85 -15.75 -8.00
N ARG A 307 19.58 -15.66 -8.42
CA ARG A 307 18.51 -16.60 -8.09
C ARG A 307 17.83 -17.09 -9.35
N GLU A 308 17.84 -18.41 -9.57
CA GLU A 308 17.20 -19.01 -10.75
C GLU A 308 15.84 -19.61 -10.42
N SER A 309 14.83 -19.27 -11.24
CA SER A 309 13.55 -19.96 -11.25
C SER A 309 13.69 -21.45 -11.58
N LYS A 310 12.91 -22.29 -10.89
CA LYS A 310 12.80 -23.73 -11.14
C LYS A 310 11.67 -24.08 -12.10
N ASN A 311 10.85 -23.11 -12.52
CA ASN A 311 9.74 -23.27 -13.47
C ASN A 311 8.73 -24.36 -13.03
N PHE A 312 8.41 -24.40 -11.74
CA PHE A 312 7.42 -25.32 -11.19
C PHE A 312 6.04 -25.07 -11.79
N ALA A 313 5.62 -23.82 -11.97
CA ALA A 313 4.34 -23.48 -12.57
C ALA A 313 4.20 -24.07 -13.98
N LYS A 314 5.23 -23.89 -14.81
CA LYS A 314 5.29 -24.44 -16.17
C LYS A 314 5.21 -25.97 -16.20
N GLY A 315 5.90 -26.65 -15.28
CA GLY A 315 5.86 -28.12 -15.18
C GLY A 315 4.51 -28.67 -14.73
N ALA A 316 3.79 -27.93 -13.88
CA ALA A 316 2.51 -28.32 -13.29
C ALA A 316 1.29 -27.99 -14.17
N LEU A 317 1.47 -27.09 -15.14
CA LEU A 317 0.42 -26.52 -15.99
C LEU A 317 -0.63 -27.52 -16.52
N PRO A 318 -0.26 -28.70 -17.07
CA PRO A 318 -1.24 -29.63 -17.64
C PRO A 318 -2.23 -30.21 -16.63
N GLU A 319 -1.86 -30.28 -15.35
CA GLU A 319 -2.67 -30.88 -14.29
C GLU A 319 -3.43 -29.82 -13.49
N ILE A 320 -2.85 -28.63 -13.30
CA ILE A 320 -3.49 -27.55 -12.51
C ILE A 320 -4.55 -26.78 -13.30
N ILE A 321 -4.33 -26.50 -14.59
CA ILE A 321 -5.27 -25.68 -15.39
C ILE A 321 -6.65 -26.33 -15.50
N PRO A 322 -6.80 -27.64 -15.80
CA PRO A 322 -8.12 -28.26 -15.84
C PRO A 322 -8.88 -28.16 -14.51
N VAL A 323 -8.18 -28.17 -13.38
CA VAL A 323 -8.77 -28.01 -12.05
C VAL A 323 -9.25 -26.58 -11.85
N LEU A 324 -8.39 -25.59 -12.13
CA LEU A 324 -8.74 -24.17 -12.03
C LEU A 324 -9.92 -23.79 -12.92
N LEU A 325 -9.93 -24.25 -14.17
CA LEU A 325 -11.03 -24.00 -15.10
C LEU A 325 -12.36 -24.62 -14.64
N LYS A 326 -12.31 -25.76 -13.93
CA LYS A 326 -13.50 -26.36 -13.32
C LYS A 326 -13.95 -25.59 -12.08
N LEU A 327 -13.03 -25.07 -11.28
CA LEU A 327 -13.35 -24.24 -10.11
C LEU A 327 -13.94 -22.89 -10.52
N LEU A 328 -13.51 -22.35 -11.67
CA LEU A 328 -14.11 -21.15 -12.25
C LEU A 328 -15.61 -21.31 -12.51
N THR A 329 -16.12 -22.52 -12.77
CA THR A 329 -17.57 -22.75 -12.99
C THR A 329 -18.35 -22.96 -11.67
N GLN A 330 -17.77 -22.65 -10.51
CA GLN A 330 -18.40 -22.78 -9.19
C GLN A 330 -18.73 -21.42 -8.59
N GLN A 331 -19.18 -20.48 -9.42
CA GLN A 331 -19.59 -19.15 -8.97
C GLN A 331 -20.88 -19.24 -8.16
N ASP A 332 -20.94 -18.50 -7.05
CA ASP A 332 -22.14 -18.36 -6.23
C ASP A 332 -22.92 -17.10 -6.64
N GLU A 333 -24.20 -17.25 -6.99
CA GLU A 333 -25.09 -16.14 -7.38
C GLU A 333 -25.39 -15.21 -6.20
N ASP A 334 -25.35 -15.74 -4.96
CA ASP A 334 -25.70 -15.03 -3.74
C ASP A 334 -24.47 -14.45 -3.02
N ALA A 335 -23.25 -14.71 -3.52
CA ALA A 335 -22.02 -14.18 -2.93
C ALA A 335 -21.98 -12.65 -2.99
N THR A 336 -21.63 -12.05 -1.85
CA THR A 336 -21.42 -10.60 -1.76
C THR A 336 -20.09 -10.20 -2.39
N ASP A 337 -19.97 -8.95 -2.82
CA ASP A 337 -18.73 -8.43 -3.43
C ASP A 337 -17.51 -8.48 -2.48
N ASP A 338 -17.73 -8.56 -1.16
CA ASP A 338 -16.67 -8.68 -0.13
C ASP A 338 -16.21 -10.13 0.15
N GLU A 339 -16.82 -11.13 -0.49
CA GLU A 339 -16.55 -12.54 -0.21
C GLU A 339 -15.45 -13.12 -1.10
N TRP A 340 -14.41 -13.72 -0.50
CA TRP A 340 -13.33 -14.39 -1.21
C TRP A 340 -13.57 -15.91 -1.27
N ASN A 341 -13.92 -16.41 -2.46
CA ASN A 341 -14.28 -17.82 -2.69
C ASN A 341 -13.38 -18.53 -3.71
N VAL A 342 -13.58 -19.84 -3.88
CA VAL A 342 -12.77 -20.68 -4.78
C VAL A 342 -12.76 -20.23 -6.25
N SER A 343 -13.86 -19.69 -6.75
CA SER A 343 -13.95 -19.24 -8.16
C SER A 343 -13.10 -18.00 -8.39
N MET A 344 -13.13 -17.05 -7.45
CA MET A 344 -12.29 -15.84 -7.50
C MET A 344 -10.81 -16.19 -7.35
N ALA A 345 -10.46 -17.05 -6.38
CA ALA A 345 -9.10 -17.53 -6.19
C ALA A 345 -8.57 -18.24 -7.45
N ALA A 346 -9.40 -19.05 -8.11
CA ALA A 346 -9.03 -19.73 -9.34
C ALA A 346 -8.79 -18.73 -10.49
N GLY A 347 -9.61 -17.70 -10.64
CA GLY A 347 -9.44 -16.65 -11.65
C GLY A 347 -8.13 -15.87 -11.48
N THR A 348 -7.80 -15.50 -10.25
CA THR A 348 -6.53 -14.86 -9.91
C THR A 348 -5.35 -15.79 -10.20
N CYS A 349 -5.42 -17.05 -9.78
CA CYS A 349 -4.37 -18.03 -10.03
C CYS A 349 -4.14 -18.27 -11.54
N VAL A 350 -5.21 -18.30 -12.36
CA VAL A 350 -5.09 -18.37 -13.84
C VAL A 350 -4.38 -17.13 -14.40
N SER A 351 -4.68 -15.93 -13.89
CA SER A 351 -4.00 -14.69 -14.32
C SER A 351 -2.51 -14.71 -13.97
N LEU A 352 -2.16 -15.14 -12.75
CA LEU A 352 -0.77 -15.28 -12.32
C LEU A 352 -0.02 -16.34 -13.13
N LEU A 353 -0.68 -17.47 -13.43
CA LEU A 353 -0.12 -18.48 -14.33
C LEU A 353 0.13 -17.92 -15.73
N ALA A 354 -0.76 -17.07 -16.25
CA ALA A 354 -0.58 -16.46 -17.56
C ALA A 354 0.64 -15.54 -17.60
N GLN A 355 0.85 -14.72 -16.57
CA GLN A 355 2.04 -13.88 -16.41
C GLN A 355 3.32 -14.71 -16.23
N THR A 356 3.25 -15.83 -15.51
CA THR A 356 4.39 -16.69 -15.22
C THR A 356 4.85 -17.53 -16.41
N VAL A 357 3.91 -18.23 -17.07
CA VAL A 357 4.22 -19.18 -18.15
C VAL A 357 4.05 -18.60 -19.55
N THR A 358 3.49 -17.39 -19.66
CA THR A 358 3.30 -16.64 -20.92
C THR A 358 2.54 -17.46 -21.97
N ASP A 359 3.08 -17.61 -23.19
CA ASP A 359 2.44 -18.27 -24.33
C ASP A 359 1.97 -19.71 -24.05
N ASP A 360 2.62 -20.44 -23.13
CA ASP A 360 2.36 -21.85 -22.88
C ASP A 360 0.94 -22.13 -22.37
N ILE A 361 0.30 -21.16 -21.69
CA ILE A 361 -1.05 -21.29 -21.13
C ILE A 361 -2.15 -21.33 -22.19
N VAL A 362 -1.93 -20.67 -23.34
CA VAL A 362 -2.96 -20.39 -24.34
C VAL A 362 -3.59 -21.66 -24.89
N GLN A 363 -2.80 -22.70 -25.12
CA GLN A 363 -3.27 -24.00 -25.67
C GLN A 363 -4.26 -24.73 -24.74
N TYR A 364 -4.25 -24.44 -23.43
CA TYR A 364 -5.13 -25.06 -22.45
C TYR A 364 -6.43 -24.26 -22.26
N ILE A 365 -6.35 -22.93 -22.38
CA ILE A 365 -7.49 -22.03 -22.14
C ILE A 365 -8.40 -21.95 -23.36
N VAL A 366 -7.85 -21.80 -24.57
CA VAL A 366 -8.65 -21.62 -25.80
C VAL A 366 -9.71 -22.72 -25.98
N PRO A 367 -9.40 -24.02 -25.85
CA PRO A 367 -10.42 -25.07 -25.99
C PRO A 367 -11.57 -24.94 -24.99
N PHE A 368 -11.29 -24.54 -23.75
CA PHE A 368 -12.29 -24.34 -22.72
C PHE A 368 -13.21 -23.16 -23.05
N VAL A 369 -12.64 -22.05 -23.51
CA VAL A 369 -13.38 -20.86 -23.94
C VAL A 369 -14.30 -21.23 -25.11
N GLU A 370 -13.77 -21.88 -26.15
CA GLU A 370 -14.55 -22.29 -27.33
C GLU A 370 -15.72 -23.21 -26.96
N SER A 371 -15.56 -24.10 -25.98
CA SER A 371 -16.62 -25.01 -25.56
C SER A 371 -17.71 -24.35 -24.71
N ASN A 372 -17.40 -23.28 -23.98
CA ASN A 372 -18.28 -22.73 -22.95
C ASN A 372 -18.83 -21.33 -23.25
N ILE A 373 -18.23 -20.56 -24.16
CA ILE A 373 -18.64 -19.17 -24.46
C ILE A 373 -20.10 -19.04 -24.94
N ARG A 374 -20.69 -20.13 -25.46
CA ARG A 374 -22.11 -20.22 -25.86
C ARG A 374 -22.89 -21.25 -25.05
N SER A 375 -22.42 -21.59 -23.84
CA SER A 375 -23.12 -22.51 -22.95
C SER A 375 -24.53 -22.00 -22.63
N THR A 376 -25.48 -22.91 -22.46
CA THR A 376 -26.82 -22.57 -21.96
C THR A 376 -26.78 -22.12 -20.51
N ASP A 377 -25.80 -22.63 -19.76
CA ASP A 377 -25.56 -22.28 -18.38
C ASP A 377 -24.72 -21.00 -18.29
N TRP A 378 -25.13 -20.07 -17.43
CA TRP A 378 -24.46 -18.79 -17.29
C TRP A 378 -23.10 -18.95 -16.59
N GLN A 379 -22.96 -19.90 -15.66
CA GLN A 379 -21.69 -20.21 -14.98
C GLN A 379 -20.61 -20.61 -15.99
N GLY A 380 -20.98 -21.43 -16.99
CA GLY A 380 -20.10 -21.79 -18.09
C GLY A 380 -19.72 -20.59 -18.97
N ARG A 381 -20.69 -19.74 -19.33
CA ARG A 381 -20.41 -18.54 -20.14
C ARG A 381 -19.50 -17.56 -19.41
N GLU A 382 -19.80 -17.27 -18.15
CA GLU A 382 -19.00 -16.37 -17.31
C GLU A 382 -17.58 -16.92 -17.15
N ALA A 383 -17.43 -18.19 -16.79
CA ALA A 383 -16.12 -18.82 -16.61
C ALA A 383 -15.27 -18.78 -17.90
N ALA A 384 -15.90 -18.93 -19.07
CA ALA A 384 -15.22 -18.80 -20.35
C ALA A 384 -14.68 -17.38 -20.59
N VAL A 385 -15.48 -16.36 -20.27
CA VAL A 385 -15.07 -14.96 -20.39
C VAL A 385 -14.00 -14.62 -19.36
N MET A 386 -14.16 -15.06 -18.11
CA MET A 386 -13.17 -14.90 -17.04
C MET A 386 -11.83 -15.51 -17.43
N ALA A 387 -11.82 -16.78 -17.84
CA ALA A 387 -10.59 -17.46 -18.26
C ALA A 387 -9.91 -16.78 -19.46
N PHE A 388 -10.70 -16.25 -20.41
CA PHE A 388 -10.16 -15.49 -21.53
C PHE A 388 -9.55 -14.16 -21.09
N GLY A 389 -10.24 -13.40 -20.25
CA GLY A 389 -9.76 -12.12 -19.71
C GLY A 389 -8.54 -12.25 -18.79
N SER A 390 -8.44 -13.33 -18.02
CA SER A 390 -7.29 -13.61 -17.16
C SER A 390 -5.99 -13.86 -17.93
N ILE A 391 -6.05 -14.35 -19.17
CA ILE A 391 -4.84 -14.63 -19.97
C ILE A 391 -4.44 -13.51 -20.93
N LEU A 392 -5.11 -12.35 -20.90
CA LEU A 392 -4.78 -11.22 -21.78
C LEU A 392 -3.47 -10.53 -21.39
N ASP A 393 -2.99 -10.78 -20.18
CA ASP A 393 -1.75 -10.27 -19.62
C ASP A 393 -0.79 -11.45 -19.35
N GLY A 394 0.44 -11.36 -19.87
CA GLY A 394 1.44 -12.42 -19.83
C GLY A 394 1.86 -12.96 -21.21
N PRO A 395 0.98 -13.63 -21.98
CA PRO A 395 1.31 -14.12 -23.32
C PRO A 395 1.68 -12.99 -24.30
N SER A 396 2.43 -13.34 -25.34
CA SER A 396 2.87 -12.38 -26.35
C SER A 396 1.68 -11.75 -27.09
N PRO A 397 1.68 -10.43 -27.31
CA PRO A 397 0.60 -9.76 -28.06
C PRO A 397 0.39 -10.33 -29.46
N ALA A 398 1.45 -10.83 -30.11
CA ALA A 398 1.39 -11.46 -31.41
C ALA A 398 0.54 -12.76 -31.43
N LEU A 399 0.56 -13.52 -30.33
CA LEU A 399 -0.24 -14.74 -30.18
C LEU A 399 -1.69 -14.41 -29.80
N LEU A 400 -1.91 -13.41 -28.94
CA LEU A 400 -3.24 -13.02 -28.48
C LEU A 400 -4.05 -12.26 -29.53
N ALA A 401 -3.41 -11.42 -30.34
CA ALA A 401 -4.08 -10.55 -31.30
C ALA A 401 -5.09 -11.25 -32.25
N PRO A 402 -4.77 -12.39 -32.90
CA PRO A 402 -5.75 -13.09 -33.72
C PRO A 402 -6.92 -13.66 -32.90
N LEU A 403 -6.67 -14.14 -31.68
CA LEU A 403 -7.70 -14.69 -30.79
C LEU A 403 -8.67 -13.60 -30.33
N VAL A 404 -8.14 -12.46 -29.88
CA VAL A 404 -8.92 -11.29 -29.48
C VAL A 404 -9.73 -10.75 -30.66
N SER A 405 -9.12 -10.64 -31.84
CA SER A 405 -9.83 -10.19 -33.05
C SER A 405 -11.03 -11.07 -33.40
N GLN A 406 -10.95 -12.38 -33.13
CA GLN A 406 -12.05 -13.33 -33.35
C GLN A 406 -13.10 -13.28 -32.24
N ALA A 407 -12.68 -13.11 -30.99
CA ALA A 407 -13.57 -13.10 -29.82
C ALA A 407 -14.33 -11.78 -29.65
N LEU A 408 -13.72 -10.65 -30.02
CA LEU A 408 -14.22 -9.30 -29.72
C LEU A 408 -15.68 -9.04 -30.17
N PRO A 409 -16.13 -9.43 -31.38
CA PRO A 409 -17.55 -9.26 -31.75
C PRO A 409 -18.51 -10.01 -30.82
N THR A 410 -18.11 -11.20 -30.35
CA THR A 410 -18.93 -11.99 -29.41
C THR A 410 -18.95 -11.32 -28.03
N LEU A 411 -17.80 -10.83 -27.55
CA LEU A 411 -17.72 -10.11 -26.27
C LEU A 411 -18.56 -8.83 -26.27
N ILE A 412 -18.54 -8.07 -27.38
CA ILE A 412 -19.40 -6.87 -27.53
C ILE A 412 -20.89 -7.25 -27.45
N GLU A 413 -21.29 -8.41 -28.01
CA GLU A 413 -22.67 -8.91 -27.88
C GLU A 413 -23.01 -9.34 -26.44
N MET A 414 -22.05 -9.98 -25.76
CA MET A 414 -22.23 -10.53 -24.40
C MET A 414 -22.42 -9.46 -23.32
N ILE A 415 -22.12 -8.18 -23.59
CA ILE A 415 -22.50 -7.11 -22.65
C ILE A 415 -24.02 -7.02 -22.45
N ARG A 416 -24.80 -7.60 -23.37
CA ARG A 416 -26.26 -7.68 -23.32
C ARG A 416 -26.77 -9.07 -22.89
N ASP A 417 -25.90 -9.94 -22.37
CA ASP A 417 -26.27 -11.27 -21.88
C ASP A 417 -27.37 -11.18 -20.80
N PRO A 418 -28.31 -12.14 -20.67
CA PRO A 418 -29.31 -12.09 -19.60
C PRO A 418 -28.74 -12.14 -18.18
N SER A 419 -27.57 -12.74 -17.96
CA SER A 419 -26.95 -12.87 -16.63
C SER A 419 -26.11 -11.64 -16.28
N ILE A 420 -26.35 -11.06 -15.11
CA ILE A 420 -25.59 -9.91 -14.60
C ILE A 420 -24.11 -10.28 -14.43
N HIS A 421 -23.80 -11.49 -13.94
CA HIS A 421 -22.41 -11.95 -13.77
C HIS A 421 -21.68 -12.04 -15.10
N VAL A 422 -22.34 -12.54 -16.15
CA VAL A 422 -21.73 -12.60 -17.50
C VAL A 422 -21.46 -11.19 -18.03
N LYS A 423 -22.41 -10.26 -17.86
CA LYS A 423 -22.21 -8.86 -18.29
C LYS A 423 -21.04 -8.20 -17.55
N ASP A 424 -20.96 -8.41 -16.24
CA ASP A 424 -19.93 -7.84 -15.37
C ASP A 424 -18.52 -8.28 -15.81
N THR A 425 -18.30 -9.59 -15.92
CA THR A 425 -17.03 -10.17 -16.37
C THR A 425 -16.72 -9.81 -17.83
N THR A 426 -17.75 -9.67 -18.67
CA THR A 426 -17.57 -9.20 -20.06
C THR A 426 -17.10 -7.75 -20.10
N ALA A 427 -17.68 -6.86 -19.29
CA ALA A 427 -17.25 -5.47 -19.20
C ALA A 427 -15.80 -5.39 -18.70
N TRP A 428 -15.44 -6.16 -17.67
CA TRP A 428 -14.05 -6.26 -17.20
C TRP A 428 -13.10 -6.76 -18.29
N THR A 429 -13.48 -7.81 -19.03
CA THR A 429 -12.66 -8.37 -20.11
C THR A 429 -12.46 -7.38 -21.26
N LEU A 430 -13.50 -6.63 -21.64
CA LEU A 430 -13.39 -5.56 -22.64
C LEU A 430 -12.47 -4.43 -22.16
N GLY A 431 -12.51 -4.11 -20.87
CA GLY A 431 -11.58 -3.16 -20.27
C GLY A 431 -10.13 -3.63 -20.31
N ARG A 432 -9.88 -4.92 -20.05
CA ARG A 432 -8.55 -5.53 -20.17
C ARG A 432 -8.03 -5.51 -21.61
N ILE A 433 -8.88 -5.83 -22.58
CA ILE A 433 -8.52 -5.73 -24.00
C ILE A 433 -8.16 -4.28 -24.35
N SER A 434 -8.93 -3.33 -23.84
CA SER A 434 -8.71 -1.90 -24.09
C SER A 434 -7.41 -1.40 -23.47
N ASP A 435 -6.98 -1.96 -22.34
CA ASP A 435 -5.73 -1.62 -21.64
C ASP A 435 -4.49 -2.22 -22.31
N VAL A 436 -4.48 -3.53 -22.54
CA VAL A 436 -3.26 -4.28 -22.90
C VAL A 436 -3.13 -4.53 -24.41
N LEU A 437 -4.25 -4.56 -25.15
CA LEU A 437 -4.31 -5.05 -26.53
C LEU A 437 -5.08 -4.10 -27.46
N ILE A 438 -4.92 -2.79 -27.25
CA ILE A 438 -5.63 -1.74 -28.00
C ILE A 438 -5.49 -1.88 -29.52
N ASP A 439 -4.32 -2.33 -30.00
CA ASP A 439 -4.05 -2.55 -31.44
C ASP A 439 -4.97 -3.60 -32.09
N CYS A 440 -5.61 -4.47 -31.30
CA CYS A 440 -6.59 -5.44 -31.79
C CYS A 440 -7.95 -4.80 -32.10
N ILE A 441 -8.23 -3.64 -31.51
CA ILE A 441 -9.46 -2.89 -31.70
C ILE A 441 -9.33 -2.07 -32.99
N LYS A 442 -9.80 -2.66 -34.10
CA LYS A 442 -9.88 -1.96 -35.38
C LYS A 442 -10.87 -0.79 -35.28
N LEU A 443 -10.35 0.44 -35.35
CA LEU A 443 -11.11 1.67 -35.17
C LEU A 443 -12.33 1.75 -36.11
N ASP A 444 -12.17 1.34 -37.37
CA ASP A 444 -13.23 1.41 -38.38
C ASP A 444 -14.33 0.34 -38.25
N ILE A 445 -14.08 -0.72 -37.47
CA ILE A 445 -14.96 -1.90 -37.40
C ILE A 445 -15.55 -2.07 -36.01
N HIS A 446 -14.71 -1.98 -34.97
CA HIS A 446 -15.05 -2.40 -33.62
C HIS A 446 -15.37 -1.21 -32.71
N LEU A 447 -14.67 -0.09 -32.85
CA LEU A 447 -14.71 1.01 -31.87
C LEU A 447 -16.13 1.56 -31.66
N HIS A 448 -16.88 1.77 -32.74
CA HIS A 448 -18.25 2.29 -32.66
C HIS A 448 -19.17 1.39 -31.83
N GLU A 449 -19.21 0.10 -32.17
CA GLU A 449 -20.05 -0.88 -31.47
C GLU A 449 -19.59 -1.10 -30.03
N LEU A 450 -18.28 -1.10 -29.79
CA LEU A 450 -17.71 -1.20 -28.44
C LEU A 450 -18.13 -0.02 -27.55
N VAL A 451 -17.98 1.21 -28.03
CA VAL A 451 -18.38 2.40 -27.27
C VAL A 451 -19.89 2.39 -27.01
N LEU A 452 -20.71 2.06 -28.00
CA LEU A 452 -22.16 1.95 -27.80
C LEU A 452 -22.54 0.86 -26.80
N ALA A 453 -21.85 -0.28 -26.83
CA ALA A 453 -22.01 -1.37 -25.87
C ALA A 453 -21.70 -0.91 -24.43
N LEU A 454 -20.55 -0.26 -24.22
CA LEU A 454 -20.13 0.26 -22.92
C LEU A 454 -21.09 1.34 -22.41
N VAL A 455 -21.50 2.28 -23.26
CA VAL A 455 -22.47 3.34 -22.91
C VAL A 455 -23.82 2.75 -22.54
N ALA A 456 -24.27 1.69 -23.22
CA ALA A 456 -25.48 0.98 -22.82
C ALA A 456 -25.32 0.29 -21.45
N GLY A 457 -24.15 -0.30 -21.19
CA GLY A 457 -23.81 -0.91 -19.90
C GLY A 457 -23.81 0.08 -18.74
N LEU A 458 -23.41 1.34 -18.96
CA LEU A 458 -23.49 2.42 -17.96
C LEU A 458 -24.92 2.67 -17.45
N GLN A 459 -25.93 2.35 -18.26
CA GLN A 459 -27.33 2.54 -17.89
C GLN A 459 -27.95 1.32 -17.18
N ASP A 460 -27.21 0.23 -17.06
CA ASP A 460 -27.65 -1.06 -16.51
C ASP A 460 -27.45 -1.12 -14.97
N ASN A 461 -27.23 -2.32 -14.44
CA ASN A 461 -26.99 -2.60 -13.03
C ASN A 461 -25.70 -1.91 -12.51
N PRO A 462 -25.71 -1.30 -11.31
CA PRO A 462 -24.54 -0.65 -10.70
C PRO A 462 -23.25 -1.47 -10.71
N ARG A 463 -23.33 -2.80 -10.56
CA ARG A 463 -22.18 -3.71 -10.61
C ARG A 463 -21.40 -3.62 -11.94
N ILE A 464 -22.11 -3.42 -13.05
CA ILE A 464 -21.53 -3.37 -14.40
C ILE A 464 -20.91 -1.98 -14.67
N ILE A 465 -21.45 -0.93 -14.05
CA ILE A 465 -21.06 0.46 -14.30
C ILE A 465 -19.57 0.67 -14.01
N GLY A 466 -19.05 0.13 -12.91
CA GLY A 466 -17.64 0.25 -12.55
C GLY A 466 -16.72 -0.26 -13.66
N ASN A 467 -16.98 -1.47 -14.16
CA ASN A 467 -16.20 -2.10 -15.23
C ASN A 467 -16.37 -1.40 -16.59
N CYS A 468 -17.57 -0.88 -16.90
CA CYS A 468 -17.77 -0.05 -18.09
C CYS A 468 -17.02 1.29 -18.01
N CYS A 469 -17.05 1.96 -16.86
CA CYS A 469 -16.28 3.18 -16.61
C CYS A 469 -14.79 2.90 -16.77
N TRP A 470 -14.28 1.84 -16.17
CA TRP A 470 -12.88 1.42 -16.29
C TRP A 470 -12.48 1.14 -17.75
N SER A 471 -13.33 0.45 -18.51
CA SER A 471 -13.09 0.22 -19.94
C SER A 471 -13.02 1.52 -20.75
N LEU A 472 -13.90 2.48 -20.47
CA LEU A 472 -13.89 3.79 -21.13
C LEU A 472 -12.67 4.62 -20.76
N MET A 473 -12.20 4.54 -19.52
CA MET A 473 -10.95 5.17 -19.07
C MET A 473 -9.75 4.61 -19.86
N ASN A 474 -9.61 3.29 -19.94
CA ASN A 474 -8.52 2.66 -20.69
C ASN A 474 -8.56 3.02 -22.18
N LEU A 475 -9.76 3.06 -22.79
CA LEU A 475 -9.90 3.53 -24.18
C LEU A 475 -9.43 4.98 -24.33
N ALA A 476 -9.74 5.85 -23.37
CA ALA A 476 -9.32 7.25 -23.40
C ALA A 476 -7.79 7.40 -23.24
N ASP A 477 -7.18 6.62 -22.35
CA ASP A 477 -5.74 6.65 -22.10
C ASP A 477 -4.94 6.04 -23.25
N GLN A 478 -5.45 4.99 -23.91
CA GLN A 478 -4.73 4.28 -24.98
C GLN A 478 -4.97 4.89 -26.37
N LEU A 479 -6.15 5.46 -26.64
CA LEU A 479 -6.48 6.11 -27.93
C LEU A 479 -6.22 7.61 -27.92
N GLN A 480 -5.06 8.01 -27.40
CA GLN A 480 -4.61 9.40 -27.48
C GLN A 480 -4.42 9.79 -28.96
N GLY A 481 -4.87 11.00 -29.29
CA GLY A 481 -4.66 11.54 -30.63
C GLY A 481 -3.19 11.90 -30.88
N ILE A 482 -2.87 12.28 -32.12
CA ILE A 482 -1.51 12.67 -32.48
C ILE A 482 -1.21 14.07 -31.93
N GLU A 483 -0.14 14.19 -31.14
CA GLU A 483 0.38 15.47 -30.67
C GLU A 483 0.89 16.31 -31.84
N ASP A 484 0.53 17.60 -31.84
CA ASP A 484 1.12 18.59 -32.73
C ASP A 484 2.50 19.06 -32.23
N ALA A 485 3.15 19.95 -32.99
CA ALA A 485 4.49 20.44 -32.68
C ALA A 485 4.57 21.20 -31.34
N ASP A 486 3.43 21.64 -30.81
CA ASP A 486 3.30 22.34 -29.53
C ASP A 486 2.87 21.40 -28.39
N GLY A 487 2.80 20.09 -28.66
CA GLY A 487 2.40 19.06 -27.69
C GLY A 487 0.88 18.98 -27.45
N ASN A 488 0.05 19.57 -28.32
CA ASN A 488 -1.40 19.53 -28.18
C ASN A 488 -2.03 18.42 -29.04
N ILE A 489 -3.03 17.75 -28.48
CA ILE A 489 -3.82 16.75 -29.18
C ILE A 489 -5.02 17.43 -29.85
N GLN A 490 -5.01 17.54 -31.18
CA GLN A 490 -6.07 18.24 -31.92
C GLN A 490 -7.39 17.45 -31.98
N SER A 491 -7.31 16.14 -32.22
CA SER A 491 -8.45 15.23 -32.34
C SER A 491 -7.99 13.81 -32.00
N SER A 492 -8.90 12.98 -31.49
CA SER A 492 -8.65 11.58 -31.19
C SER A 492 -9.70 10.67 -31.85
N PRO A 493 -9.44 9.36 -32.00
CA PRO A 493 -10.45 8.41 -32.45
C PRO A 493 -11.74 8.43 -31.60
N LEU A 494 -11.64 8.89 -30.35
CA LEU A 494 -12.77 9.03 -29.43
C LEU A 494 -13.52 10.36 -29.56
N SER A 495 -12.96 11.40 -30.20
CA SER A 495 -13.60 12.73 -30.34
C SER A 495 -15.09 12.68 -30.71
N PRO A 496 -15.55 11.84 -31.67
CA PRO A 496 -16.97 11.77 -32.03
C PRO A 496 -17.90 11.28 -30.92
N TYR A 497 -17.36 10.62 -29.89
CA TYR A 497 -18.11 9.97 -28.83
C TYR A 497 -18.12 10.73 -27.50
N TYR A 498 -17.26 11.75 -27.35
CA TYR A 498 -17.11 12.51 -26.09
C TYR A 498 -18.44 13.05 -25.55
N ASP A 499 -19.25 13.66 -26.42
CA ASP A 499 -20.55 14.24 -26.03
C ASP A 499 -21.51 13.17 -25.47
N GLY A 500 -21.66 12.04 -26.17
CA GLY A 500 -22.54 10.95 -25.75
C GLY A 500 -22.06 10.23 -24.49
N ILE A 501 -20.75 9.99 -24.37
CA ILE A 501 -20.16 9.34 -23.19
C ILE A 501 -20.31 10.24 -21.97
N LEU A 502 -19.87 11.50 -22.05
CA LEU A 502 -19.93 12.44 -20.92
C LEU A 502 -21.38 12.73 -20.50
N SER A 503 -22.31 12.89 -21.45
CA SER A 503 -23.72 13.05 -21.14
C SER A 503 -24.28 11.87 -20.35
N THR A 504 -23.93 10.64 -20.74
CA THR A 504 -24.39 9.43 -20.05
C THR A 504 -23.75 9.30 -18.67
N LEU A 505 -22.45 9.54 -18.53
CA LEU A 505 -21.77 9.51 -17.24
C LEU A 505 -22.33 10.54 -16.26
N MET A 506 -22.67 11.74 -16.73
CA MET A 506 -23.35 12.76 -15.91
C MET A 506 -24.73 12.29 -15.44
N GLN A 507 -25.51 11.62 -16.29
CA GLN A 507 -26.81 11.06 -15.90
C GLN A 507 -26.67 9.93 -14.87
N VAL A 508 -25.66 9.06 -15.03
CA VAL A 508 -25.39 7.97 -14.07
C VAL A 508 -24.95 8.55 -12.74
N SER A 509 -24.08 9.57 -12.76
CA SER A 509 -23.59 10.18 -11.54
C SER A 509 -24.68 10.95 -10.79
N ASP A 510 -25.76 11.38 -11.43
CA ASP A 510 -26.95 12.02 -10.83
C ASP A 510 -27.82 11.05 -9.99
N ARG A 511 -27.55 9.74 -10.01
CA ARG A 511 -28.28 8.77 -9.18
C ARG A 511 -28.07 9.06 -7.67
N PRO A 512 -29.11 8.85 -6.83
CA PRO A 512 -29.07 9.23 -5.41
C PRO A 512 -28.16 8.33 -4.56
N THR A 513 -28.01 7.06 -4.93
CA THR A 513 -27.20 6.05 -4.24
C THR A 513 -25.88 5.82 -4.99
N ASN A 514 -24.84 5.44 -4.24
CA ASN A 514 -23.55 5.01 -4.79
C ASN A 514 -23.40 3.49 -4.66
N ASP A 515 -24.40 2.74 -5.12
CA ASP A 515 -24.37 1.28 -5.05
C ASP A 515 -23.19 0.75 -5.88
N ASN A 516 -22.41 -0.19 -5.34
CA ASN A 516 -21.21 -0.77 -5.94
C ASN A 516 -20.22 0.27 -6.50
N ASN A 517 -20.06 1.42 -5.82
CA ASN A 517 -19.19 2.54 -6.22
C ASN A 517 -19.50 3.11 -7.61
N SER A 518 -20.68 2.84 -8.18
CA SER A 518 -21.04 3.22 -9.56
C SER A 518 -20.95 4.73 -9.83
N ARG A 519 -21.30 5.57 -8.85
CA ARG A 519 -21.19 7.03 -8.96
C ARG A 519 -19.74 7.48 -8.89
N THR A 520 -18.96 6.93 -7.96
CA THR A 520 -17.51 7.20 -7.85
C THR A 520 -16.80 6.86 -9.15
N SER A 521 -16.98 5.64 -9.67
CA SER A 521 -16.38 5.22 -10.94
C SER A 521 -16.83 6.07 -12.13
N SER A 522 -18.06 6.59 -12.11
CA SER A 522 -18.53 7.54 -13.14
C SER A 522 -17.78 8.87 -13.09
N TYR A 523 -17.51 9.41 -11.90
CA TYR A 523 -16.71 10.64 -11.74
C TYR A 523 -15.23 10.44 -12.05
N GLU A 524 -14.68 9.27 -11.75
CA GLU A 524 -13.33 8.88 -12.20
C GLU A 524 -13.26 8.85 -13.72
N ALA A 525 -14.22 8.20 -14.39
CA ALA A 525 -14.29 8.18 -15.85
C ALA A 525 -14.46 9.57 -16.47
N ILE A 526 -15.30 10.44 -15.88
CA ILE A 526 -15.43 11.84 -16.29
C ILE A 526 -14.07 12.56 -16.15
N SER A 527 -13.39 12.40 -15.02
CA SER A 527 -12.10 13.03 -14.75
C SER A 527 -11.03 12.60 -15.74
N THR A 528 -10.92 11.30 -16.03
CA THR A 528 -9.97 10.74 -17.00
C THR A 528 -10.27 11.21 -18.42
N LEU A 529 -11.54 11.16 -18.84
CA LEU A 529 -11.93 11.67 -20.16
C LEU A 529 -11.61 13.15 -20.32
N ILE A 530 -11.84 13.97 -19.29
CA ILE A 530 -11.48 15.39 -19.28
C ILE A 530 -9.96 15.57 -19.40
N ALA A 531 -9.18 14.81 -18.63
CA ALA A 531 -7.72 14.89 -18.65
C ALA A 531 -7.15 14.57 -20.05
N GLN A 532 -7.74 13.58 -20.74
CA GLN A 532 -7.33 13.15 -22.09
C GLN A 532 -8.08 13.87 -23.24
N ALA A 533 -8.93 14.86 -22.94
CA ALA A 533 -9.84 15.45 -23.93
C ALA A 533 -9.10 16.21 -25.05
N PRO A 534 -9.24 15.85 -26.33
CA PRO A 534 -8.62 16.60 -27.44
C PRO A 534 -9.19 18.02 -27.58
N GLN A 535 -8.48 18.88 -28.32
CA GLN A 535 -8.83 20.29 -28.53
C GLN A 535 -10.24 20.47 -29.13
N ASP A 536 -10.63 19.59 -30.05
CA ASP A 536 -11.97 19.60 -30.67
C ASP A 536 -13.12 19.27 -29.71
N SER A 537 -12.83 18.65 -28.56
CA SER A 537 -13.80 18.32 -27.51
C SER A 537 -13.91 19.38 -26.39
N LEU A 538 -13.08 20.44 -26.40
CA LEU A 538 -13.06 21.44 -25.31
C LEU A 538 -14.38 22.18 -25.12
N GLN A 539 -15.19 22.34 -26.18
CA GLN A 539 -16.52 22.91 -26.05
C GLN A 539 -17.43 22.05 -25.17
N THR A 540 -17.39 20.73 -25.35
CA THR A 540 -18.11 19.77 -24.51
C THR A 540 -17.58 19.80 -23.09
N ILE A 541 -16.25 19.85 -22.90
CA ILE A 541 -15.64 19.97 -21.56
C ILE A 541 -16.11 21.24 -20.85
N SER A 542 -16.22 22.37 -21.57
CA SER A 542 -16.72 23.62 -21.00
C SER A 542 -18.17 23.51 -20.52
N GLN A 543 -19.04 22.79 -21.24
CA GLN A 543 -20.43 22.55 -20.83
C GLN A 543 -20.49 21.67 -19.58
N VAL A 544 -19.71 20.58 -19.56
CA VAL A 544 -19.60 19.70 -18.39
C VAL A 544 -19.06 20.45 -17.18
N THR A 545 -18.06 21.31 -17.37
CA THR A 545 -17.50 22.17 -16.30
C THR A 545 -18.59 23.01 -15.63
N VAL A 546 -19.42 23.69 -16.43
CA VAL A 546 -20.51 24.50 -15.89
C VAL A 546 -21.49 23.65 -15.09
N ALA A 547 -21.86 22.47 -15.60
CA ALA A 547 -22.76 21.54 -14.91
C ALA A 547 -22.17 21.02 -13.58
N LEU A 548 -20.87 20.70 -13.54
CA LEU A 548 -20.17 20.28 -12.31
C LEU A 548 -20.20 21.39 -11.24
N LEU A 549 -19.95 22.64 -11.65
CA LEU A 549 -19.98 23.79 -10.73
C LEU A 549 -21.40 24.06 -10.21
N GLU A 550 -22.41 24.02 -11.08
CA GLU A 550 -23.82 24.18 -10.67
C GLU A 550 -24.23 23.08 -9.68
N ARG A 551 -23.78 21.85 -9.90
CA ARG A 551 -24.05 20.73 -9.01
C ARG A 551 -23.40 20.93 -7.65
N MET A 552 -22.14 21.33 -7.59
CA MET A 552 -21.47 21.64 -6.32
C MET A 552 -22.18 22.77 -5.55
N GLU A 553 -22.62 23.82 -6.24
CA GLU A 553 -23.38 24.93 -5.63
C GLU A 553 -24.71 24.44 -5.01
N GLN A 554 -25.43 23.55 -5.69
CA GLN A 554 -26.67 22.96 -5.17
C GLN A 554 -26.41 22.14 -3.90
N LEU A 555 -25.33 21.35 -3.88
CA LEU A 555 -24.95 20.57 -2.70
C LEU A 555 -24.62 21.46 -1.50
N LEU A 556 -23.85 22.52 -1.72
CA LEU A 556 -23.53 23.50 -0.67
C LEU A 556 -24.80 24.17 -0.12
N ALA A 557 -25.77 24.50 -0.98
CA ALA A 557 -27.04 25.09 -0.56
C ALA A 557 -27.91 24.15 0.28
N MET A 558 -27.81 22.83 0.06
CA MET A 558 -28.62 21.81 0.73
C MET A 558 -28.00 21.26 2.02
N GLN A 559 -26.77 21.66 2.36
CA GLN A 559 -26.02 21.08 3.47
C GLN A 559 -26.77 21.11 4.82
N ASN A 560 -27.46 22.20 5.12
CA ASN A 560 -28.21 22.37 6.38
C ASN A 560 -29.47 21.47 6.50
N GLN A 561 -29.81 20.73 5.43
CA GLN A 561 -30.98 19.84 5.36
C GLN A 561 -30.62 18.37 5.59
N LEU A 562 -29.33 18.04 5.70
CA LEU A 562 -28.84 16.69 5.96
C LEU A 562 -29.29 16.17 7.34
N LEU A 563 -29.96 15.00 7.36
CA LEU A 563 -30.40 14.32 8.57
C LEU A 563 -29.72 12.95 8.66
N GLY A 564 -28.95 12.70 9.73
CA GLY A 564 -28.28 11.41 9.95
C GLY A 564 -26.85 11.34 9.43
N THR A 565 -26.14 10.28 9.81
CA THR A 565 -24.72 10.05 9.49
C THR A 565 -24.54 9.57 8.06
N ASP A 566 -25.44 8.73 7.57
CA ASP A 566 -25.30 8.05 6.28
C ASP A 566 -25.54 9.01 5.11
N ASP A 567 -26.58 9.86 5.22
CA ASP A 567 -26.83 10.94 4.27
C ASP A 567 -25.63 11.90 4.18
N ARG A 568 -24.98 12.16 5.32
CA ARG A 568 -23.81 13.03 5.39
C ARG A 568 -22.57 12.39 4.77
N ALA A 569 -22.38 11.08 4.95
CA ALA A 569 -21.30 10.33 4.30
C ALA A 569 -21.48 10.32 2.76
N ASN A 570 -22.69 10.01 2.29
CA ASN A 570 -23.05 10.05 0.87
C ASN A 570 -22.84 11.44 0.25
N TRP A 571 -23.17 12.51 0.98
CA TRP A 571 -22.88 13.89 0.55
C TRP A 571 -21.41 14.26 0.53
N ASN A 572 -20.66 13.88 1.56
CA ASN A 572 -19.22 14.15 1.59
C ASN A 572 -18.51 13.44 0.43
N GLU A 573 -18.85 12.18 0.14
CA GLU A 573 -18.32 11.42 -0.99
C GLU A 573 -18.64 12.12 -2.33
N LEU A 574 -19.87 12.60 -2.53
CA LEU A 574 -20.22 13.32 -3.74
C LEU A 574 -19.43 14.64 -3.91
N GLN A 575 -19.19 15.37 -2.82
CA GLN A 575 -18.36 16.57 -2.84
C GLN A 575 -16.91 16.25 -3.21
N SER A 576 -16.35 15.19 -2.64
CA SER A 576 -15.02 14.68 -2.98
C SER A 576 -14.91 14.34 -4.49
N ASN A 577 -15.85 13.55 -5.01
CA ASN A 577 -15.92 13.17 -6.43
C ASN A 577 -16.00 14.39 -7.37
N LEU A 578 -16.82 15.39 -7.01
CA LEU A 578 -16.93 16.64 -7.78
C LEU A 578 -15.64 17.48 -7.72
N CYS A 579 -14.97 17.55 -6.58
CA CYS A 579 -13.68 18.22 -6.46
C CYS A 579 -12.62 17.57 -7.34
N SER A 580 -12.59 16.24 -7.42
CA SER A 580 -11.70 15.50 -8.32
C SER A 580 -11.95 15.87 -9.80
N ALA A 581 -13.22 15.86 -10.23
CA ALA A 581 -13.58 16.27 -11.59
C ALA A 581 -13.24 17.74 -11.89
N ILE A 582 -13.49 18.66 -10.95
CA ILE A 582 -13.11 20.08 -11.09
C ILE A 582 -11.59 20.21 -11.18
N THR A 583 -10.82 19.44 -10.42
CA THR A 583 -9.35 19.41 -10.49
C THR A 583 -8.87 18.98 -11.87
N ALA A 584 -9.47 17.92 -12.45
CA ALA A 584 -9.17 17.47 -13.80
C ALA A 584 -9.46 18.56 -14.85
N VAL A 585 -10.60 19.26 -14.74
CA VAL A 585 -10.93 20.41 -15.60
C VAL A 585 -9.87 21.50 -15.50
N ILE A 586 -9.50 21.90 -14.28
CA ILE A 586 -8.52 22.98 -14.07
C ILE A 586 -7.18 22.61 -14.71
N ARG A 587 -6.71 21.38 -14.51
CA ARG A 587 -5.46 20.88 -15.11
C ARG A 587 -5.54 20.84 -16.63
N ARG A 588 -6.67 20.41 -17.20
CA ARG A 588 -6.84 20.33 -18.65
C ARG A 588 -6.89 21.70 -19.33
N LEU A 589 -7.65 22.64 -18.76
CA LEU A 589 -7.83 23.97 -19.35
C LEU A 589 -6.65 24.92 -19.05
N GLY A 590 -5.86 24.66 -18.00
CA GLY A 590 -4.75 25.51 -17.61
C GLY A 590 -5.19 26.98 -17.47
N LYS A 591 -4.51 27.90 -18.17
CA LYS A 591 -4.81 29.34 -18.12
C LYS A 591 -6.21 29.70 -18.65
N GLU A 592 -6.83 28.84 -19.46
CA GLU A 592 -8.18 29.07 -19.99
C GLU A 592 -9.27 28.99 -18.90
N ILE A 593 -8.96 28.46 -17.71
CA ILE A 593 -9.89 28.43 -16.58
C ILE A 593 -10.18 29.81 -15.99
N LYS A 594 -9.35 30.82 -16.29
CA LYS A 594 -9.41 32.17 -15.70
C LYS A 594 -10.82 32.79 -15.65
N PRO A 595 -11.69 32.71 -16.68
CA PRO A 595 -13.04 33.27 -16.62
C PRO A 595 -13.95 32.62 -15.56
N LEU A 596 -13.64 31.39 -15.13
CA LEU A 596 -14.38 30.64 -14.11
C LEU A 596 -13.69 30.65 -12.75
N ALA A 597 -12.48 31.21 -12.63
CA ALA A 597 -11.65 31.15 -11.44
C ALA A 597 -12.35 31.72 -10.19
N ASP A 598 -13.00 32.89 -10.30
CA ASP A 598 -13.74 33.51 -9.19
C ASP A 598 -14.87 32.60 -8.67
N ARG A 599 -15.60 31.96 -9.59
CA ARG A 599 -16.69 31.04 -9.26
C ARG A 599 -16.15 29.79 -8.57
N ILE A 600 -15.08 29.20 -9.11
CA ILE A 600 -14.42 28.02 -8.54
C ILE A 600 -13.90 28.32 -7.14
N MET A 601 -13.16 29.43 -6.94
CA MET A 601 -12.63 29.80 -5.64
C MET A 601 -13.74 30.09 -4.62
N THR A 602 -14.83 30.72 -5.03
CA THR A 602 -15.98 30.95 -4.14
C THR A 602 -16.58 29.65 -3.66
N ILE A 603 -16.74 28.67 -4.56
CA ILE A 603 -17.25 27.33 -4.26
C ILE A 603 -16.29 26.58 -3.31
N LEU A 604 -14.99 26.53 -3.64
CA LEU A 604 -13.99 25.80 -2.85
C LEU A 604 -13.83 26.39 -1.44
N LEU A 605 -13.78 27.72 -1.30
CA LEU A 605 -13.70 28.36 0.02
C LEU A 605 -14.98 28.13 0.84
N SER A 606 -16.14 28.15 0.18
CA SER A 606 -17.42 27.85 0.83
C SER A 606 -17.45 26.39 1.29
N LEU A 607 -16.98 25.45 0.47
CA LEU A 607 -16.84 24.04 0.81
C LEU A 607 -15.97 23.85 2.05
N ILE A 608 -14.76 24.42 2.06
CA ILE A 608 -13.83 24.36 3.19
C ILE A 608 -14.44 24.94 4.47
N SER A 609 -15.14 26.08 4.36
CA SER A 609 -15.79 26.70 5.52
C SER A 609 -16.92 25.83 6.11
N SER A 610 -17.51 24.99 5.27
CA SER A 610 -18.71 24.22 5.59
C SER A 610 -18.43 22.79 6.04
N SER A 611 -17.29 22.21 5.65
CA SER A 611 -16.96 20.79 5.83
C SER A 611 -16.59 20.41 7.28
N GLY A 612 -16.30 21.38 8.16
CA GLY A 612 -16.02 21.11 9.57
C GLY A 612 -14.68 20.37 9.78
N LYS A 613 -14.71 19.20 10.44
CA LYS A 613 -13.53 18.31 10.67
C LYS A 613 -13.53 17.07 9.74
N HIS A 614 -14.16 17.14 8.58
CA HIS A 614 -14.19 16.02 7.65
C HIS A 614 -12.96 16.10 6.74
N SER A 615 -11.94 15.28 7.00
CA SER A 615 -10.62 15.41 6.36
C SER A 615 -10.66 15.21 4.85
N THR A 616 -11.40 14.21 4.33
CA THR A 616 -11.36 13.84 2.90
C THR A 616 -11.83 14.95 1.97
N VAL A 617 -12.97 15.59 2.26
CA VAL A 617 -13.49 16.72 1.47
C VAL A 617 -12.55 17.92 1.53
N LEU A 618 -11.90 18.15 2.67
CA LEU A 618 -10.91 19.21 2.83
C LEU A 618 -9.66 18.92 2.00
N GLU A 619 -9.18 17.69 1.99
CA GLU A 619 -8.04 17.23 1.20
C GLU A 619 -8.28 17.49 -0.29
N ASP A 620 -9.42 17.06 -0.83
CA ASP A 620 -9.76 17.27 -2.25
C ASP A 620 -9.97 18.74 -2.60
N ALA A 621 -10.57 19.53 -1.70
CA ALA A 621 -10.72 20.97 -1.91
C ALA A 621 -9.35 21.66 -1.97
N PHE A 622 -8.40 21.26 -1.13
CA PHE A 622 -7.05 21.80 -1.14
C PHE A 622 -6.27 21.37 -2.39
N LEU A 623 -6.44 20.13 -2.87
CA LEU A 623 -5.87 19.68 -4.14
C LEU A 623 -6.41 20.48 -5.33
N ALA A 624 -7.71 20.78 -5.35
CA ALA A 624 -8.31 21.66 -6.35
C ALA A 624 -7.76 23.09 -6.28
N ILE A 625 -7.49 23.61 -5.07
CA ILE A 625 -6.82 24.91 -4.88
C ILE A 625 -5.35 24.86 -5.35
N GLY A 626 -4.64 23.75 -5.17
CA GLY A 626 -3.29 23.56 -5.74
C GLY A 626 -3.30 23.58 -7.26
N ALA A 627 -4.27 22.90 -7.88
CA ALA A 627 -4.46 22.91 -9.32
C ALA A 627 -4.75 24.32 -9.86
N ILE A 628 -5.64 25.08 -9.22
CA ILE A 628 -5.96 26.45 -9.68
C ILE A 628 -4.81 27.43 -9.42
N THR A 629 -4.04 27.23 -8.35
CA THR A 629 -2.82 28.00 -8.08
C THR A 629 -1.81 27.81 -9.20
N THR A 630 -1.58 26.57 -9.61
CA THR A 630 -0.67 26.24 -10.72
C THR A 630 -1.19 26.78 -12.06
N ALA A 631 -2.50 26.68 -12.32
CA ALA A 631 -3.10 27.11 -13.57
C ALA A 631 -3.10 28.64 -13.76
N LEU A 632 -3.31 29.40 -12.68
CA LEU A 632 -3.39 30.87 -12.72
C LEU A 632 -2.03 31.55 -12.50
N GLU A 633 -1.03 30.85 -11.95
CA GLU A 633 0.27 31.43 -11.59
C GLU A 633 0.07 32.74 -10.77
N THR A 634 0.66 33.84 -11.22
CA THR A 634 0.54 35.16 -10.58
C THR A 634 -0.91 35.69 -10.50
N ASP A 635 -1.80 35.26 -11.38
CA ASP A 635 -3.23 35.64 -11.34
C ASP A 635 -3.97 35.03 -10.14
N PHE A 636 -3.37 34.10 -9.39
CA PHE A 636 -3.94 33.56 -8.15
C PHE A 636 -3.86 34.52 -6.95
N SER A 637 -3.00 35.54 -7.03
CA SER A 637 -2.74 36.51 -5.95
C SER A 637 -4.00 37.10 -5.26
N PRO A 638 -5.10 37.44 -5.97
CA PRO A 638 -6.30 38.00 -5.35
C PRO A 638 -6.99 37.08 -4.33
N TYR A 639 -6.79 35.76 -4.43
CA TYR A 639 -7.47 34.78 -3.58
C TYR A 639 -6.68 34.45 -2.31
N LEU A 640 -5.39 34.79 -2.26
CA LEU A 640 -4.50 34.40 -1.16
C LEU A 640 -4.98 34.93 0.20
N GLU A 641 -5.40 36.20 0.28
CA GLU A 641 -5.83 36.80 1.55
C GLU A 641 -7.00 36.03 2.17
N ALA A 642 -7.96 35.61 1.35
CA ALA A 642 -9.12 34.83 1.79
C ALA A 642 -8.76 33.36 2.12
N PHE A 643 -7.79 32.78 1.42
CA PHE A 643 -7.41 31.38 1.58
C PHE A 643 -6.45 31.11 2.76
N MET A 644 -5.54 32.05 3.06
CA MET A 644 -4.49 31.89 4.07
C MET A 644 -4.95 31.40 5.45
N PRO A 645 -6.07 31.88 6.03
CA PRO A 645 -6.55 31.38 7.32
C PRO A 645 -6.82 29.87 7.33
N PHE A 646 -7.38 29.34 6.24
CA PHE A 646 -7.66 27.91 6.09
C PHE A 646 -6.38 27.10 5.97
N LEU A 647 -5.41 27.60 5.18
CA LEU A 647 -4.10 26.97 5.03
C LEU A 647 -3.37 26.84 6.38
N TYR A 648 -3.33 27.92 7.18
CA TYR A 648 -2.67 27.88 8.49
C TYR A 648 -3.39 26.99 9.50
N GLN A 649 -4.72 26.89 9.43
CA GLN A 649 -5.47 25.97 10.28
C GLN A 649 -5.14 24.51 9.92
N ALA A 650 -5.11 24.17 8.64
CA ALA A 650 -4.80 22.84 8.14
C ALA A 650 -3.36 22.40 8.50
N LEU A 651 -2.38 23.30 8.36
CA LEU A 651 -0.98 23.05 8.75
C LEU A 651 -0.81 22.73 10.24
N LYS A 652 -1.72 23.20 11.10
CA LYS A 652 -1.67 22.99 12.56
C LYS A 652 -2.48 21.78 13.02
N SER A 653 -3.21 21.12 12.12
CA SER A 653 -4.01 19.93 12.43
C SER A 653 -3.14 18.67 12.39
N HIS A 654 -2.41 18.38 13.47
CA HIS A 654 -1.49 17.23 13.52
C HIS A 654 -2.21 15.88 13.54
N GLU A 655 -3.49 15.85 13.92
CA GLU A 655 -4.35 14.64 13.90
C GLU A 655 -4.65 14.18 12.45
N GLU A 656 -4.76 15.11 11.51
CA GLU A 656 -5.06 14.86 10.09
C GLU A 656 -3.80 15.06 9.23
N TYR A 657 -2.86 14.12 9.32
CA TYR A 657 -1.54 14.27 8.71
C TYR A 657 -1.57 14.36 7.17
N GLN A 658 -2.56 13.76 6.50
CA GLN A 658 -2.72 13.84 5.04
C GLN A 658 -3.06 15.27 4.60
N LEU A 659 -4.04 15.90 5.24
CA LEU A 659 -4.38 17.31 5.01
C LEU A 659 -3.20 18.24 5.32
N CYS A 660 -2.45 17.97 6.40
CA CYS A 660 -1.24 18.72 6.71
C CYS A 660 -0.18 18.57 5.60
N SER A 661 0.03 17.36 5.09
CA SER A 661 0.95 17.08 3.98
C SER A 661 0.55 17.82 2.70
N ILE A 662 -0.73 17.78 2.31
CA ILE A 662 -1.27 18.52 1.15
C ILE A 662 -1.09 20.03 1.34
N SER A 663 -1.35 20.53 2.55
CA SER A 663 -1.17 21.95 2.88
C SER A 663 0.28 22.41 2.75
N VAL A 664 1.24 21.55 3.10
CA VAL A 664 2.67 21.82 2.90
C VAL A 664 3.01 21.84 1.40
N GLY A 665 2.51 20.88 0.62
CA GLY A 665 2.66 20.89 -0.83
C GLY A 665 2.12 22.17 -1.48
N LEU A 666 0.98 22.66 -0.99
CA LEU A 666 0.35 23.88 -1.47
C LEU A 666 1.18 25.15 -1.19
N ILE A 667 1.99 25.18 -0.11
CA ILE A 667 2.99 26.23 0.08
C ILE A 667 4.00 26.22 -1.08
N GLY A 668 4.46 25.03 -1.47
CA GLY A 668 5.34 24.84 -2.63
C GLY A 668 4.69 25.34 -3.92
N ASP A 669 3.45 24.95 -4.18
CA ASP A 669 2.69 25.40 -5.36
C ASP A 669 2.51 26.93 -5.38
N ILE A 670 2.17 27.56 -4.25
CA ILE A 670 2.06 29.02 -4.14
C ILE A 670 3.41 29.68 -4.44
N CYS A 671 4.51 29.17 -3.90
CA CYS A 671 5.85 29.70 -4.15
C CYS A 671 6.28 29.56 -5.62
N ARG A 672 6.00 28.41 -6.25
CA ARG A 672 6.29 28.19 -7.68
C ARG A 672 5.42 29.08 -8.58
N ALA A 673 4.13 29.22 -8.26
CA ALA A 673 3.17 30.00 -9.04
C ALA A 673 3.43 31.51 -8.99
N LEU A 674 3.77 32.05 -7.81
CA LEU A 674 3.97 33.49 -7.62
C LEU A 674 5.43 33.93 -7.79
N GLY A 675 6.41 33.03 -7.64
CA GLY A 675 7.82 33.38 -7.61
C GLY A 675 8.10 34.43 -6.53
N GLU A 676 8.81 35.50 -6.88
CA GLU A 676 9.18 36.56 -5.93
C GLU A 676 7.96 37.23 -5.25
N ALA A 677 6.79 37.21 -5.90
CA ALA A 677 5.56 37.76 -5.32
C ALA A 677 5.07 36.99 -4.07
N SER A 678 5.59 35.78 -3.80
CA SER A 678 5.30 35.03 -2.57
C SER A 678 6.02 35.57 -1.33
N SER A 679 7.04 36.44 -1.50
CA SER A 679 7.90 36.95 -0.42
C SER A 679 7.14 37.44 0.84
N PRO A 680 6.03 38.20 0.74
CA PRO A 680 5.28 38.66 1.93
C PRO A 680 4.75 37.54 2.82
N TYR A 681 4.56 36.34 2.28
CA TYR A 681 3.99 35.19 2.99
C TYR A 681 5.05 34.23 3.53
N CYS A 682 6.24 34.20 2.91
CA CYS A 682 7.28 33.21 3.20
C CYS A 682 7.75 33.21 4.66
N ASN A 683 7.74 34.35 5.35
CA ASN A 683 8.09 34.38 6.78
C ASN A 683 7.12 33.56 7.65
N ASN A 684 5.82 33.65 7.37
CA ASN A 684 4.82 32.88 8.10
C ASN A 684 4.86 31.41 7.71
N PHE A 685 5.09 31.10 6.43
CA PHE A 685 5.31 29.73 5.97
C PHE A 685 6.49 29.08 6.69
N MET A 686 7.66 29.72 6.70
CA MET A 686 8.85 29.21 7.37
C MET A 686 8.61 28.97 8.86
N ASN A 687 7.93 29.89 9.56
CA ASN A 687 7.64 29.73 10.99
C ASN A 687 6.76 28.51 11.26
N VAL A 688 5.65 28.34 10.53
CA VAL A 688 4.73 27.21 10.73
C VAL A 688 5.38 25.87 10.35
N LEU A 689 6.17 25.83 9.28
CA LEU A 689 6.90 24.63 8.87
C LEU A 689 7.92 24.20 9.94
N LEU A 690 8.66 25.15 10.53
CA LEU A 690 9.61 24.87 11.61
C LEU A 690 8.91 24.47 12.91
N GLU A 691 7.77 25.09 13.25
CA GLU A 691 6.92 24.69 14.39
C GLU A 691 6.45 23.24 14.25
N ASN A 692 6.02 22.85 13.04
CA ASN A 692 5.59 21.47 12.76
C ASN A 692 6.73 20.46 12.95
N LEU A 693 7.92 20.74 12.43
CA LEU A 693 9.08 19.83 12.60
C LEU A 693 9.50 19.66 14.06
N ALA A 694 9.23 20.65 14.92
CA ALA A 694 9.50 20.60 16.35
C ALA A 694 8.41 19.86 17.15
N ALA A 695 7.24 19.59 16.57
CA ALA A 695 6.13 18.95 17.25
C ALA A 695 6.34 17.43 17.40
N SER A 696 6.27 16.92 18.63
CA SER A 696 6.44 15.48 18.92
C SER A 696 5.29 14.61 18.41
N GLN A 697 4.14 15.21 18.10
CA GLN A 697 2.94 14.54 17.61
C GLN A 697 2.86 14.52 16.07
N LEU A 698 3.80 15.16 15.36
CA LEU A 698 3.78 15.20 13.91
C LEU A 698 4.05 13.81 13.32
N HIS A 699 3.13 13.33 12.48
CA HIS A 699 3.33 12.10 11.75
C HIS A 699 4.56 12.17 10.83
N ARG A 700 5.35 11.09 10.78
CA ARG A 700 6.63 11.04 10.05
C ARG A 700 6.51 11.43 8.58
N SER A 701 5.42 11.04 7.91
CA SER A 701 5.19 11.30 6.48
C SER A 701 5.02 12.77 6.11
N VAL A 702 4.82 13.67 7.09
CA VAL A 702 4.73 15.12 6.82
C VAL A 702 6.12 15.76 6.74
N LYS A 703 7.15 15.13 7.31
CA LYS A 703 8.51 15.70 7.31
C LYS A 703 9.08 15.84 5.89
N PRO A 704 9.08 14.83 5.01
CA PRO A 704 9.65 14.98 3.66
C PRO A 704 9.03 16.14 2.86
N PRO A 705 7.69 16.28 2.77
CA PRO A 705 7.07 17.45 2.12
C PRO A 705 7.53 18.80 2.68
N ILE A 706 7.72 18.92 4.01
CA ILE A 706 8.22 20.16 4.63
C ILE A 706 9.62 20.50 4.13
N LEU A 707 10.49 19.48 4.01
CA LEU A 707 11.84 19.68 3.53
C LEU A 707 11.84 20.11 2.07
N SER A 708 11.04 19.47 1.20
CA SER A 708 10.87 19.90 -0.19
C SER A 708 10.37 21.35 -0.27
N ALA A 709 9.39 21.74 0.55
CA ALA A 709 8.85 23.09 0.56
C ALA A 709 9.90 24.16 0.92
N PHE A 710 10.94 23.83 1.71
CA PHE A 710 12.07 24.75 1.92
C PHE A 710 12.83 25.03 0.61
N GLY A 711 12.97 24.03 -0.25
CA GLY A 711 13.53 24.19 -1.60
C GLY A 711 12.71 25.12 -2.46
N ASP A 712 11.39 24.91 -2.50
CA ASP A 712 10.46 25.74 -3.27
C ASP A 712 10.46 27.21 -2.82
N ILE A 713 10.44 27.44 -1.50
CA ILE A 713 10.56 28.79 -0.92
C ILE A 713 11.91 29.40 -1.29
N GLY A 714 13.01 28.64 -1.12
CA GLY A 714 14.35 29.10 -1.46
C GLY A 714 14.51 29.49 -2.92
N MET A 715 13.91 28.70 -3.83
CA MET A 715 13.89 28.98 -5.26
C MET A 715 13.05 30.22 -5.58
N ALA A 716 11.89 30.39 -4.95
CA ALA A 716 10.95 31.50 -5.22
C ALA A 716 11.48 32.87 -4.76
N ILE A 717 12.08 32.96 -3.56
CA ILE A 717 12.53 34.25 -2.99
C ILE A 717 14.04 34.49 -3.14
N GLY A 718 14.78 33.51 -3.65
CA GLY A 718 16.21 33.60 -3.94
C GLY A 718 17.03 34.19 -2.80
N GLY A 719 17.65 35.35 -3.04
CA GLY A 719 18.53 36.01 -2.07
C GLY A 719 17.85 36.51 -0.80
N GLN A 720 16.51 36.56 -0.76
CA GLN A 720 15.73 36.88 0.45
C GLN A 720 15.62 35.68 1.40
N PHE A 721 16.08 34.49 0.99
CA PHE A 721 16.10 33.28 1.81
C PHE A 721 17.24 33.27 2.85
N GLU A 722 18.20 34.19 2.76
CA GLU A 722 19.36 34.32 3.65
C GLU A 722 19.03 34.24 5.16
N PRO A 723 17.96 34.85 5.70
CA PRO A 723 17.63 34.76 7.12
C PRO A 723 17.26 33.35 7.59
N TYR A 724 16.73 32.51 6.69
CA TYR A 724 16.26 31.16 7.00
C TYR A 724 17.34 30.10 6.79
N LEU A 725 18.33 30.41 5.95
CA LEU A 725 19.37 29.49 5.48
C LEU A 725 20.07 28.70 6.62
N PRO A 726 20.54 29.31 7.73
CA PRO A 726 21.25 28.55 8.77
C PRO A 726 20.38 27.49 9.45
N VAL A 727 19.12 27.84 9.76
CA VAL A 727 18.18 26.94 10.44
C VAL A 727 17.76 25.82 9.49
N THR A 728 17.42 26.16 8.24
CA THR A 728 17.05 25.17 7.21
C THR A 728 18.16 24.16 6.98
N LEU A 729 19.41 24.59 6.81
CA LEU A 729 20.53 23.67 6.55
C LEU A 729 20.82 22.77 7.76
N GLN A 730 20.67 23.28 8.99
CA GLN A 730 20.78 22.46 10.19
C GLN A 730 19.72 21.35 10.24
N VAL A 731 18.46 21.68 9.90
CA VAL A 731 17.36 20.72 9.84
C VAL A 731 17.61 19.66 8.76
N LEU A 732 18.02 20.06 7.55
CA LEU A 732 18.34 19.13 6.46
C LEU A 732 19.49 18.19 6.85
N GLN A 733 20.53 18.71 7.51
CA GLN A 733 21.65 17.90 7.98
C GLN A 733 21.22 16.89 9.06
N GLN A 734 20.36 17.29 10.00
CA GLN A 734 19.85 16.39 11.03
C GLN A 734 18.98 15.29 10.41
N ALA A 735 18.06 15.64 9.51
CA ALA A 735 17.21 14.67 8.83
C ALA A 735 18.02 13.70 7.95
N GLY A 736 19.02 14.20 7.23
CA GLY A 736 19.87 13.40 6.34
C GLY A 736 20.81 12.42 7.05
N SER A 737 20.94 12.52 8.37
CA SER A 737 21.72 11.57 9.20
C SER A 737 20.95 10.31 9.61
N MET A 738 19.66 10.23 9.29
CA MET A 738 18.82 9.08 9.61
C MET A 738 19.22 7.87 8.75
N MET A 739 19.48 6.75 9.41
CA MET A 739 19.77 5.45 8.78
C MET A 739 18.58 4.52 9.02
N PRO A 740 18.10 3.78 8.00
CA PRO A 740 17.02 2.83 8.17
C PRO A 740 17.53 1.58 8.91
N ASP A 741 16.61 0.89 9.58
CA ASP A 741 16.82 -0.47 10.05
C ASP A 741 16.76 -1.40 8.82
N PRO A 742 17.81 -2.18 8.51
CA PRO A 742 17.84 -3.06 7.33
C PRO A 742 16.69 -4.09 7.29
N ASN A 743 16.04 -4.36 8.41
CA ASN A 743 14.98 -5.36 8.51
C ASN A 743 13.57 -4.74 8.46
N ASN A 744 13.44 -3.42 8.29
CA ASN A 744 12.17 -2.71 8.27
C ASN A 744 11.96 -2.01 6.93
N TYR A 745 11.31 -2.69 5.99
CA TYR A 745 11.03 -2.19 4.64
C TYR A 745 10.26 -0.85 4.65
N ASP A 746 9.23 -0.70 5.49
CA ASP A 746 8.50 0.58 5.62
C ASP A 746 9.44 1.74 6.01
N LEU A 747 10.46 1.46 6.82
CA LEU A 747 11.43 2.46 7.24
C LEU A 747 12.48 2.74 6.16
N ILE A 748 12.86 1.72 5.37
CA ILE A 748 13.72 1.87 4.20
C ILE A 748 13.05 2.81 3.19
N ASP A 749 11.80 2.54 2.83
CA ASP A 749 11.01 3.36 1.89
C ASP A 749 10.82 4.79 2.41
N TYR A 750 10.54 4.94 3.70
CA TYR A 750 10.43 6.25 4.33
C TYR A 750 11.76 7.02 4.27
N VAL A 751 12.90 6.38 4.58
CA VAL A 751 14.21 7.04 4.52
C VAL A 751 14.58 7.39 3.07
N ALA A 752 14.24 6.54 2.11
CA ALA A 752 14.42 6.83 0.68
C ALA A 752 13.65 8.10 0.28
N THR A 753 12.36 8.18 0.63
CA THR A 753 11.51 9.37 0.41
C THR A 753 12.06 10.61 1.12
N LEU A 754 12.51 10.46 2.37
CA LEU A 754 13.11 11.55 3.14
C LEU A 754 14.36 12.11 2.46
N ARG A 755 15.22 11.24 1.92
CA ARG A 755 16.44 11.64 1.23
C ARG A 755 16.16 12.34 -0.08
N GLU A 756 15.19 11.87 -0.84
CA GLU A 756 14.70 12.52 -2.06
C GLU A 756 14.28 13.96 -1.78
N SER A 757 13.42 14.20 -0.78
CA SER A 757 12.98 15.55 -0.43
C SER A 757 14.11 16.45 0.10
N ILE A 758 15.13 15.90 0.76
CA ILE A 758 16.31 16.67 1.17
C ILE A 758 17.13 17.10 -0.06
N LEU A 759 17.29 16.22 -1.05
CA LEU A 759 17.97 16.54 -2.30
C LEU A 759 17.22 17.64 -3.06
N GLU A 760 15.90 17.55 -3.18
CA GLU A 760 15.04 18.59 -3.77
C GLU A 760 15.18 19.93 -3.03
N ALA A 761 15.20 19.89 -1.70
CA ALA A 761 15.43 21.07 -0.87
C ALA A 761 16.76 21.76 -1.21
N TYR A 762 17.84 20.97 -1.30
CA TYR A 762 19.16 21.50 -1.68
C TYR A 762 19.17 22.05 -3.10
N VAL A 763 18.55 21.37 -4.07
CA VAL A 763 18.45 21.83 -5.47
C VAL A 763 17.76 23.20 -5.54
N GLY A 764 16.61 23.35 -4.85
CA GLY A 764 15.85 24.60 -4.81
C GLY A 764 16.64 25.75 -4.16
N ILE A 765 17.29 25.49 -3.02
CA ILE A 765 18.11 26.49 -2.31
C ILE A 765 19.33 26.92 -3.14
N VAL A 766 20.06 25.97 -3.73
CA VAL A 766 21.24 26.25 -4.57
C VAL A 766 20.84 27.07 -5.79
N SER A 767 19.77 26.66 -6.47
CA SER A 767 19.25 27.35 -7.66
C SER A 767 18.80 28.77 -7.32
N GLY A 768 18.00 28.95 -6.26
CA GLY A 768 17.52 30.26 -5.83
C GLY A 768 18.64 31.23 -5.44
N LEU A 769 19.63 30.77 -4.68
CA LEU A 769 20.76 31.61 -4.28
C LEU A 769 21.70 31.94 -5.45
N LYS A 770 21.86 31.01 -6.40
CA LYS A 770 22.63 31.24 -7.63
C LYS A 770 21.96 32.30 -8.50
N ILE A 771 20.65 32.20 -8.74
CA ILE A 771 19.88 33.20 -9.51
C ILE A 771 20.03 34.60 -8.89
N ALA A 772 20.09 34.68 -7.56
CA ALA A 772 20.27 35.93 -6.82
C ALA A 772 21.73 36.39 -6.64
N ASP A 773 22.71 35.74 -7.28
CA ASP A 773 24.16 36.01 -7.15
C ASP A 773 24.66 36.00 -5.68
N LYS A 774 24.07 35.14 -4.85
CA LYS A 774 24.40 34.95 -3.42
C LYS A 774 24.89 33.52 -3.11
N SER A 775 25.40 32.78 -4.09
CA SER A 775 25.94 31.42 -3.89
C SER A 775 27.06 31.35 -2.85
N ASN A 776 27.78 32.44 -2.61
CA ASN A 776 28.81 32.55 -1.56
C ASN A 776 28.30 32.21 -0.14
N LEU A 777 27.00 32.40 0.14
CA LEU A 777 26.40 32.08 1.43
C LEU A 777 26.43 30.57 1.75
N LEU A 778 26.49 29.72 0.72
CA LEU A 778 26.49 28.25 0.85
C LEU A 778 27.89 27.65 1.02
N LEU A 779 28.96 28.40 0.77
CA LEU A 779 30.34 27.91 0.86
C LEU A 779 30.66 27.18 2.19
N PRO A 780 30.24 27.67 3.38
CA PRO A 780 30.53 27.00 4.64
C PRO A 780 29.82 25.63 4.80
N TYR A 781 28.77 25.39 4.03
CA TYR A 781 27.90 24.22 4.15
C TYR A 781 28.17 23.15 3.09
N LEU A 782 28.96 23.46 2.05
CA LEU A 782 29.29 22.52 0.98
C LEU A 782 29.81 21.16 1.47
N PRO A 783 30.71 21.07 2.48
CA PRO A 783 31.16 19.77 2.96
C PRO A 783 30.03 18.86 3.46
N SER A 784 29.05 19.43 4.17
CA SER A 784 27.88 18.68 4.66
C SER A 784 26.97 18.23 3.52
N ILE A 785 26.77 19.08 2.51
CA ILE A 785 25.95 18.76 1.32
C ILE A 785 26.61 17.62 0.54
N PHE A 786 27.92 17.69 0.27
CA PHE A 786 28.66 16.62 -0.41
C PHE A 786 28.63 15.31 0.37
N ASN A 787 28.79 15.36 1.69
CA ASN A 787 28.67 14.17 2.53
C ASN A 787 27.29 13.52 2.42
N PHE A 788 26.22 14.32 2.39
CA PHE A 788 24.87 13.80 2.22
C PHE A 788 24.64 13.19 0.82
N VAL A 789 25.11 13.86 -0.25
CA VAL A 789 25.06 13.30 -1.61
C VAL A 789 25.84 11.99 -1.68
N GLN A 790 26.99 11.89 -1.01
CA GLN A 790 27.76 10.66 -0.94
C GLN A 790 26.96 9.53 -0.27
N ILE A 791 26.30 9.80 0.86
CA ILE A 791 25.44 8.81 1.55
C ILE A 791 24.38 8.27 0.59
N CYS A 792 23.70 9.16 -0.14
CA CYS A 792 22.68 8.77 -1.12
C CYS A 792 23.26 7.97 -2.29
N ALA A 793 24.47 8.32 -2.75
CA ALA A 793 25.15 7.63 -3.85
C ALA A 793 25.68 6.24 -3.48
N THR A 794 25.99 6.01 -2.19
CA THR A 794 26.49 4.72 -1.69
C THR A 794 25.39 3.76 -1.27
N ASP A 795 24.15 4.24 -1.14
CA ASP A 795 23.03 3.37 -0.80
C ASP A 795 22.69 2.46 -1.98
N GLN A 796 22.47 1.17 -1.70
CA GLN A 796 22.06 0.18 -2.71
C GLN A 796 20.57 0.31 -3.01
N GLU A 797 19.77 0.76 -2.04
CA GLU A 797 18.30 0.87 -2.12
C GLU A 797 17.83 2.29 -2.52
N HIS A 798 18.54 2.96 -3.42
CA HIS A 798 18.19 4.34 -3.81
C HIS A 798 17.10 4.38 -4.89
N THR A 799 16.18 5.36 -4.79
CA THR A 799 15.20 5.62 -5.85
C THR A 799 15.88 6.25 -7.08
N GLN A 800 15.32 6.00 -8.27
CA GLN A 800 15.80 6.65 -9.50
C GLN A 800 15.67 8.18 -9.43
N ALA A 801 14.61 8.68 -8.78
CA ALA A 801 14.41 10.10 -8.56
C ALA A 801 15.49 10.69 -7.64
N ALA A 802 15.81 10.04 -6.52
CA ALA A 802 16.91 10.46 -5.64
C ALA A 802 18.26 10.45 -6.37
N LEU A 803 18.56 9.43 -7.18
CA LEU A 803 19.77 9.41 -8.01
C LEU A 803 19.81 10.59 -8.99
N GLY A 804 18.69 10.84 -9.69
CA GLY A 804 18.54 11.97 -10.59
C GLY A 804 18.78 13.32 -9.92
N SER A 805 18.15 13.55 -8.77
CA SER A 805 18.29 14.78 -7.97
C SER A 805 19.70 14.94 -7.40
N ALA A 806 20.35 13.86 -6.95
CA ALA A 806 21.72 13.90 -6.45
C ALA A 806 22.73 14.26 -7.56
N VAL A 807 22.56 13.69 -8.76
CA VAL A 807 23.39 14.03 -9.94
C VAL A 807 23.12 15.47 -10.40
N GLY A 808 21.85 15.90 -10.41
CA GLY A 808 21.45 17.27 -10.71
C GLY A 808 22.10 18.27 -9.77
N LEU A 809 22.00 18.03 -8.46
CA LEU A 809 22.58 18.86 -7.41
C LEU A 809 24.10 19.03 -7.56
N LEU A 810 24.84 17.96 -7.89
CA LEU A 810 26.28 18.07 -8.17
C LEU A 810 26.57 18.98 -9.36
N GLY A 811 25.75 18.92 -10.41
CA GLY A 811 25.83 19.81 -11.56
C GLY A 811 25.52 21.26 -11.20
N ASP A 812 24.46 21.49 -10.41
CA ASP A 812 24.06 22.83 -9.95
C ASP A 812 25.13 23.48 -9.07
N LEU A 813 25.72 22.72 -8.15
CA LEU A 813 26.84 23.16 -7.33
C LEU A 813 28.05 23.51 -8.21
N ALA A 814 28.37 22.69 -9.21
CA ALA A 814 29.51 22.96 -10.09
C ALA A 814 29.30 24.23 -10.92
N ASP A 815 28.08 24.46 -11.40
CA ASP A 815 27.73 25.67 -12.14
C ASP A 815 27.65 26.92 -11.22
N ALA A 816 27.33 26.75 -9.93
CA ALA A 816 27.33 27.83 -8.94
C ALA A 816 28.75 28.28 -8.52
N TYR A 817 29.75 27.40 -8.61
CA TYR A 817 31.14 27.65 -8.19
C TYR A 817 32.17 27.40 -9.32
N PRO A 818 32.10 28.11 -10.45
CA PRO A 818 32.91 27.81 -11.64
C PRO A 818 34.39 28.20 -11.48
N ARG A 819 34.79 28.90 -10.41
CA ARG A 819 36.14 29.47 -10.23
C ARG A 819 37.08 28.61 -9.37
N GLY A 820 36.76 27.34 -9.17
CA GLY A 820 37.57 26.41 -8.38
C GLY A 820 37.40 26.54 -6.87
N GLU A 821 36.37 27.27 -6.39
CA GLU A 821 36.10 27.51 -4.97
C GLU A 821 35.79 26.21 -4.19
N ALA A 822 35.22 25.21 -4.87
CA ALA A 822 34.89 23.89 -4.32
C ALA A 822 35.66 22.73 -5.00
N LYS A 823 36.81 23.03 -5.62
CA LYS A 823 37.58 22.08 -6.45
C LYS A 823 37.94 20.79 -5.71
N GLU A 824 38.35 20.88 -4.44
CA GLU A 824 38.73 19.71 -3.64
C GLU A 824 37.57 18.74 -3.40
N LEU A 825 36.33 19.25 -3.29
CA LEU A 825 35.13 18.44 -3.07
C LEU A 825 34.73 17.70 -4.35
N PHE A 826 34.81 18.36 -5.51
CA PHE A 826 34.47 17.74 -6.81
C PHE A 826 35.47 16.67 -7.28
N LEU A 827 36.71 16.71 -6.78
CA LEU A 827 37.76 15.74 -7.14
C LEU A 827 37.75 14.48 -6.27
N GLN A 828 36.78 14.33 -5.35
CA GLN A 828 36.64 13.12 -4.55
C GLN A 828 36.30 11.90 -5.43
N PRO A 829 36.89 10.71 -5.18
CA PRO A 829 36.73 9.54 -6.06
C PRO A 829 35.28 9.11 -6.31
N TRP A 830 34.46 9.13 -5.25
CA TRP A 830 33.05 8.70 -5.31
C TRP A 830 32.22 9.54 -6.29
N VAL A 831 32.56 10.82 -6.50
CA VAL A 831 31.85 11.72 -7.43
C VAL A 831 32.02 11.22 -8.87
N ALA A 832 33.24 10.79 -9.22
CA ALA A 832 33.52 10.25 -10.54
C ALA A 832 32.85 8.88 -10.75
N ASP A 833 32.83 8.04 -9.70
CA ASP A 833 32.19 6.74 -9.73
C ASP A 833 30.67 6.85 -9.87
N MET A 834 30.04 7.75 -9.13
CA MET A 834 28.61 8.05 -9.23
C MET A 834 28.23 8.56 -10.64
N LEU A 835 28.95 9.54 -11.19
CA LEU A 835 28.68 10.03 -12.54
C LEU A 835 28.93 8.97 -13.61
N LYS A 836 29.82 8.01 -13.36
CA LYS A 836 30.03 6.88 -14.25
C LYS A 836 28.89 5.89 -14.14
N SER A 837 28.49 5.49 -12.93
CA SER A 837 27.36 4.58 -12.69
C SER A 837 26.08 5.16 -13.26
N SER A 838 25.70 6.40 -12.97
CA SER A 838 24.48 7.03 -13.53
C SER A 838 24.46 7.17 -15.06
N ARG A 839 25.60 6.99 -15.74
CA ARG A 839 25.72 7.01 -17.20
C ARG A 839 25.70 5.62 -17.85
N THR A 840 25.99 4.57 -17.09
CA THR A 840 26.14 3.19 -17.62
C THR A 840 25.26 2.16 -16.91
N ARG A 841 24.79 2.43 -15.70
CA ARG A 841 23.96 1.60 -14.81
C ARG A 841 22.67 2.35 -14.47
N GLY A 842 21.54 1.67 -14.45
CA GLY A 842 20.30 2.06 -13.74
C GLY A 842 19.56 3.35 -14.13
N GLY A 843 20.22 4.38 -14.66
CA GLY A 843 19.60 5.68 -14.90
C GLY A 843 18.73 5.69 -16.16
N THR A 844 17.52 6.25 -16.04
CA THR A 844 16.64 6.59 -17.16
C THR A 844 17.33 7.50 -18.18
N GLU A 845 16.78 7.63 -19.39
CA GLU A 845 17.39 8.50 -20.42
C GLU A 845 17.60 9.94 -19.92
N SER A 846 16.67 10.45 -19.10
CA SER A 846 16.76 11.75 -18.44
C SER A 846 17.99 11.84 -17.53
N ILE A 847 18.19 10.87 -16.63
CA ILE A 847 19.34 10.84 -15.70
C ILE A 847 20.66 10.78 -16.47
N ARG A 848 20.73 10.01 -17.57
CA ARG A 848 21.92 9.94 -18.41
C ARG A 848 22.25 11.30 -19.05
N ARG A 849 21.25 12.10 -19.42
CA ARG A 849 21.43 13.47 -19.93
C ARG A 849 21.91 14.40 -18.81
N THR A 850 21.29 14.36 -17.64
CA THR A 850 21.69 15.15 -16.46
C THR A 850 23.12 14.83 -16.02
N ALA A 851 23.50 13.56 -15.98
CA ALA A 851 24.86 13.13 -15.62
C ALA A 851 25.93 13.61 -16.63
N LYS A 852 25.59 13.67 -17.92
CA LYS A 852 26.49 14.25 -18.94
C LYS A 852 26.68 15.75 -18.72
N TRP A 853 25.60 16.47 -18.42
CA TRP A 853 25.64 17.90 -18.11
C TRP A 853 26.43 18.18 -16.82
N ALA A 854 26.14 17.48 -15.72
CA ALA A 854 26.83 17.64 -14.45
C ALA A 854 28.34 17.42 -14.59
N ARG A 855 28.77 16.39 -15.34
CA ARG A 855 30.19 16.14 -15.63
C ARG A 855 30.86 17.31 -16.36
N GLU A 856 30.17 17.95 -17.30
CA GLU A 856 30.69 19.10 -18.04
C GLU A 856 30.83 20.32 -17.13
N MET A 857 29.86 20.56 -16.24
CA MET A 857 29.95 21.64 -15.25
C MET A 857 31.10 21.39 -14.27
N ILE A 858 31.27 20.17 -13.78
CA ILE A 858 32.36 19.81 -12.87
C ILE A 858 33.73 19.99 -13.53
N LYS A 859 33.88 19.64 -14.82
CA LYS A 859 35.12 19.90 -15.56
C LYS A 859 35.44 21.39 -15.62
N ARG A 860 34.43 22.26 -15.80
CA ARG A 860 34.63 23.71 -15.81
C ARG A 860 35.01 24.24 -14.43
N ALA A 861 34.34 23.77 -13.39
CA ALA A 861 34.61 24.16 -12.00
C ALA A 861 35.98 23.66 -11.48
N THR A 862 36.55 22.61 -12.09
CA THR A 862 37.84 22.01 -11.68
C THR A 862 39.00 22.31 -12.62
N ALA A 863 38.75 22.91 -13.79
CA ALA A 863 39.77 23.43 -14.70
C ALA A 863 40.57 24.55 -14.01
#